data_AF-A0A3P6AN00-F1
#
_entry.id   AF-A0A3P6AN00-F1
#
_cell.length_a   1.000
_cell.length_b   1.000
_cell.length_c   1.000
_cell.angle_alpha   90.00
_cell.angle_beta   90.00
_cell.angle_gamma   90.00
#
_symmetry.space_group_name_H-M   'P 1'
#
loop_
_entity.id
_entity.type
_entity.pdbx_description
1 polymer ?
#
loop_
_entity_poly.entity_id
_entity_poly.type
_entity_poly.pdbx_seq_one_letter_code
_entity_poly.pdbx_strand_id
1 'polypeptide(L)'
;MKNNNSSSSIKNQPCNKKPTILLLLLSLLTTSLFLLRLSQNKIILITTITSDSDHHQRDRHDSCLGRYIYIHNLPSRFNTDILQDCESITRPKDKISICKYLDNFGFGPRIGDDGVSIDSKYSPSWYATNQFMLEVIFHEKMKMYECLTRNSSLASAFYIPYYAGLDFRRNLRRRSVAERDAAGKEMFEWLKKQPQWKGMSGKDHFLVTGRISRDFRRNPDNNSLWGTNLMLLPESQNISFLTIERSPTSHNEFAIPYPTYFHPTSTFEIRQWQDKIKLTSRTILFSFAGAQRRSRSQNGLVRTQVIEQCKSSSKTCRFLDCDVKANGCDDPMSLMKLFESSVFCLQPPGDSLTRRSVFDSILAGCIPVFFNQGSAYKQYVWHLPNNDGEYSVYIPVKELRIGGKSKIEEILQGIPNEKVIGMRENVIRLVPKIVYTKPNRYKPDKETLEDAFDVAVKGVIKRIEEERREIQDFMKLNNVKKLYGQFLEMLVEKVQDEHCHNLDITNLRSKLIAYMAWGNVWTIVEHLRIIYYPEIYNTLKESLNTEWPKLSDIRTSTPVLSTNGASCVTYAINIEKVILKKRSKEITYKIKNNQSKVDVLPVVRKKGRSNMSQVYLKLSLLGLLVVAVVTPSANAIRKFVVLGGKSDVPNVQTNMEVQELGRYCVEQFNLHEQSGKGNVASSIDRAVLNPLTFSRVVSAQQQVVAGLKYYLRIEVTQPDGTNRMFDSVVVVQPWLHSKTLLGFTPVATPIY
;
A
#
# COMPACT_ATOMS: atom_id res chain seq x y z
N MET A 1 44.13 -93.12 60.68
CA MET A 1 43.40 -92.04 61.40
C MET A 1 42.54 -91.28 60.39
N LYS A 2 41.29 -91.04 60.79
CA LYS A 2 40.16 -90.35 60.15
C LYS A 2 40.51 -89.37 59.01
N ASN A 3 39.95 -89.64 57.82
CA ASN A 3 38.76 -88.99 57.21
C ASN A 3 39.10 -87.61 56.65
N ASN A 4 38.65 -87.15 55.50
CA ASN A 4 37.75 -87.55 54.41
C ASN A 4 37.72 -86.25 53.58
N ASN A 5 37.52 -86.15 52.27
CA ASN A 5 37.28 -87.10 51.22
C ASN A 5 37.28 -86.25 49.93
N SER A 6 37.85 -86.82 48.86
CA SER A 6 37.26 -86.87 47.51
C SER A 6 37.09 -85.54 46.72
N SER A 7 37.23 -85.46 45.40
CA SER A 7 37.15 -86.45 44.31
C SER A 7 37.76 -85.81 43.05
N SER A 8 38.75 -86.45 42.44
CA SER A 8 38.70 -87.22 41.19
C SER A 8 38.50 -86.43 39.88
N SER A 9 39.62 -86.33 39.16
CA SER A 9 39.77 -86.12 37.71
C SER A 9 38.92 -87.08 36.86
N ILE A 10 38.48 -86.65 35.66
CA ILE A 10 38.60 -87.37 34.37
C ILE A 10 38.19 -86.45 33.18
N LYS A 11 38.76 -86.79 32.01
CA LYS A 11 38.99 -86.08 30.75
C LYS A 11 37.83 -86.01 29.73
N ASN A 12 38.03 -85.10 28.75
CA ASN A 12 37.71 -85.11 27.29
C ASN A 12 36.38 -84.53 26.71
N GLN A 13 36.50 -83.30 26.11
CA GLN A 13 36.04 -82.74 24.80
C GLN A 13 34.57 -82.85 24.28
N PRO A 14 34.09 -82.03 23.29
CA PRO A 14 34.37 -80.63 22.89
C PRO A 14 33.09 -79.79 22.52
N CYS A 15 33.25 -78.60 21.88
CA CYS A 15 32.24 -77.69 21.23
C CYS A 15 31.52 -76.67 22.16
N ASN A 16 31.28 -75.39 21.82
CA ASN A 16 31.50 -74.60 20.60
C ASN A 16 31.53 -73.09 20.89
N LYS A 17 32.07 -72.32 19.93
CA LYS A 17 32.57 -70.94 20.02
C LYS A 17 31.49 -69.83 20.15
N LYS A 18 32.00 -68.69 20.64
CA LYS A 18 31.40 -67.37 20.95
C LYS A 18 30.52 -66.73 19.84
N PRO A 19 29.57 -65.84 20.20
CA PRO A 19 28.58 -65.22 19.30
C PRO A 19 29.11 -64.03 18.48
N THR A 20 30.41 -63.97 18.19
CA THR A 20 31.04 -62.79 17.58
C THR A 20 30.90 -62.76 16.04
N ILE A 21 30.75 -63.92 15.40
CA ILE A 21 30.56 -64.04 13.95
C ILE A 21 29.14 -63.62 13.54
N LEU A 22 28.13 -63.90 14.38
CA LEU A 22 26.74 -63.55 14.11
C LEU A 22 26.52 -62.02 14.10
N LEU A 23 27.18 -61.29 15.01
CA LEU A 23 27.14 -59.82 15.07
C LEU A 23 27.84 -59.17 13.87
N LEU A 24 28.94 -59.75 13.38
CA LEU A 24 29.62 -59.29 12.16
C LEU A 24 28.77 -59.55 10.91
N LEU A 25 28.10 -60.70 10.81
CA LEU A 25 27.18 -61.01 9.72
C LEU A 25 25.95 -60.09 9.71
N LEU A 26 25.38 -59.76 10.88
CA LEU A 26 24.27 -58.80 11.00
C LEU A 26 24.70 -57.36 10.62
N SER A 27 25.92 -56.96 10.95
CA SER A 27 26.50 -55.68 10.54
C SER A 27 26.73 -55.61 9.01
N LEU A 28 27.24 -56.67 8.41
CA LEU A 28 27.42 -56.77 6.96
C LEU A 28 26.09 -56.82 6.20
N LEU A 29 25.06 -57.49 6.76
CA LEU A 29 23.73 -57.56 6.17
C LEU A 29 23.02 -56.19 6.21
N THR A 30 23.13 -55.46 7.33
CA THR A 30 22.53 -54.12 7.47
C THR A 30 23.21 -53.07 6.60
N THR A 31 24.53 -53.14 6.44
CA THR A 31 25.28 -52.27 5.52
C THR A 31 24.99 -52.60 4.05
N SER A 32 24.88 -53.88 3.68
CA SER A 32 24.46 -54.32 2.34
C SER A 32 23.03 -53.85 2.00
N LEU A 33 22.08 -54.01 2.92
CA LEU A 33 20.69 -53.52 2.76
C LEU A 33 20.63 -51.99 2.64
N PHE A 34 21.47 -51.26 3.37
CA PHE A 34 21.57 -49.79 3.27
C PHE A 34 22.14 -49.34 1.93
N LEU A 35 23.17 -50.03 1.41
CA LEU A 35 23.75 -49.76 0.09
C LEU A 35 22.80 -50.13 -1.05
N LEU A 36 22.03 -51.22 -0.93
CA LEU A 36 20.95 -51.57 -1.86
C LEU A 36 19.85 -50.49 -1.88
N ARG A 37 19.46 -49.95 -0.73
CA ARG A 37 18.49 -48.84 -0.64
C ARG A 37 19.01 -47.53 -1.25
N LEU A 38 20.30 -47.25 -1.10
CA LEU A 38 20.96 -46.11 -1.75
C LEU A 38 21.08 -46.30 -3.27
N SER A 39 21.26 -47.53 -3.75
CA SER A 39 21.28 -47.85 -5.19
C SER A 39 19.89 -47.76 -5.82
N GLN A 40 18.83 -48.21 -5.12
CA GLN A 40 17.44 -48.09 -5.58
C GLN A 40 17.00 -46.62 -5.64
N ASN A 41 17.44 -45.78 -4.70
CA ASN A 41 17.18 -44.34 -4.75
C ASN A 41 17.91 -43.61 -5.90
N LYS A 42 19.08 -44.11 -6.34
CA LYS A 42 19.76 -43.61 -7.54
C LYS A 42 19.12 -44.11 -8.84
N ILE A 43 18.64 -45.35 -8.88
CA ILE A 43 17.94 -45.90 -10.04
C ILE A 43 16.58 -45.21 -10.22
N ILE A 44 15.81 -45.00 -9.14
CA ILE A 44 14.57 -44.21 -9.19
C ILE A 44 14.86 -42.79 -9.68
N LEU A 45 15.92 -42.13 -9.20
CA LEU A 45 16.28 -40.79 -9.70
C LEU A 45 16.68 -40.78 -11.19
N ILE A 46 17.33 -41.83 -11.70
CA ILE A 46 17.73 -41.92 -13.13
C ILE A 46 16.54 -42.29 -14.03
N THR A 47 15.60 -43.13 -13.57
CA THR A 47 14.39 -43.45 -14.33
C THR A 47 13.42 -42.26 -14.37
N THR A 48 13.32 -41.45 -13.30
CA THR A 48 12.53 -40.21 -13.33
C THR A 48 13.17 -39.12 -14.21
N ILE A 49 14.50 -39.10 -14.35
CA ILE A 49 15.22 -38.14 -15.23
C ILE A 49 15.14 -38.55 -16.71
N THR A 50 14.95 -39.84 -17.01
CA THR A 50 14.88 -40.35 -18.40
C THR A 50 13.45 -40.50 -18.94
N SER A 51 12.42 -40.46 -18.08
CA SER A 51 11.02 -40.28 -18.52
C SER A 51 10.61 -38.81 -18.69
N ASP A 52 11.40 -37.87 -18.19
CA ASP A 52 11.15 -36.42 -18.30
C ASP A 52 11.78 -35.80 -19.57
N SER A 53 12.54 -36.58 -20.34
CA SER A 53 13.18 -36.13 -21.58
C SER A 53 12.30 -36.25 -22.84
N ASP A 54 11.06 -36.72 -22.74
CA ASP A 54 10.15 -36.84 -23.89
C ASP A 54 8.88 -35.96 -23.80
N HIS A 55 8.83 -35.06 -22.81
CA HIS A 55 7.80 -34.00 -22.73
C HIS A 55 8.36 -32.59 -22.92
N HIS A 56 9.44 -32.46 -23.71
CA HIS A 56 9.78 -31.19 -24.36
C HIS A 56 8.80 -30.88 -25.51
N GLN A 57 7.52 -30.66 -25.17
CA GLN A 57 6.56 -29.97 -26.02
C GLN A 57 5.95 -28.78 -25.27
N ARG A 58 6.57 -27.61 -25.49
CA ARG A 58 6.03 -26.25 -25.30
C ARG A 58 5.61 -25.86 -23.87
N ASP A 59 6.58 -25.51 -23.04
CA ASP A 59 6.36 -24.50 -21.99
C ASP A 59 6.08 -23.14 -22.66
N ARG A 60 4.82 -22.89 -23.04
CA ARG A 60 4.32 -21.53 -23.18
C ARG A 60 4.25 -20.95 -21.77
N HIS A 61 5.24 -20.13 -21.40
CA HIS A 61 5.09 -19.23 -20.25
C HIS A 61 3.75 -18.48 -20.42
N ASP A 62 2.79 -18.74 -19.54
CA ASP A 62 1.51 -18.04 -19.54
C ASP A 62 1.75 -16.56 -19.22
N SER A 63 1.64 -15.70 -20.24
CA SER A 63 1.84 -14.25 -20.13
C SER A 63 0.81 -13.55 -19.24
N CYS A 64 -0.26 -14.25 -18.87
CA CYS A 64 -1.33 -13.77 -18.00
C CYS A 64 -1.21 -14.24 -16.55
N LEU A 65 -0.21 -15.06 -16.21
CA LEU A 65 0.05 -15.46 -14.83
C LEU A 65 0.26 -14.22 -13.94
N GLY A 66 -0.49 -14.13 -12.84
CA GLY A 66 -0.48 -12.96 -11.94
C GLY A 66 -1.22 -11.73 -12.47
N ARG A 67 -1.83 -11.81 -13.67
CA ARG A 67 -2.53 -10.72 -14.35
C ARG A 67 -3.99 -11.04 -14.64
N TYR A 68 -4.45 -12.26 -14.38
CA TYR A 68 -5.83 -12.64 -14.64
C TYR A 68 -6.82 -11.79 -13.85
N ILE A 69 -7.83 -11.27 -14.53
CA ILE A 69 -8.95 -10.56 -13.90
C ILE A 69 -10.25 -11.31 -14.17
N TYR A 70 -11.06 -11.45 -13.14
CA TYR A 70 -12.45 -11.92 -13.27
C TYR A 70 -13.41 -10.76 -13.04
N ILE A 71 -14.39 -10.60 -13.93
CA ILE A 71 -15.46 -9.60 -13.77
C ILE A 71 -16.63 -10.26 -13.06
N HIS A 72 -17.08 -9.66 -11.96
CA HIS A 72 -18.30 -10.12 -11.28
C HIS A 72 -19.52 -9.97 -12.19
N ASN A 73 -20.30 -11.05 -12.28
CA ASN A 73 -21.61 -11.03 -12.94
C ASN A 73 -22.66 -10.43 -11.99
N LEU A 74 -22.56 -9.13 -11.75
CA LEU A 74 -23.48 -8.39 -10.88
C LEU A 74 -24.91 -8.41 -11.45
N PRO A 75 -25.94 -8.37 -10.58
CA PRO A 75 -27.31 -8.07 -10.99
C PRO A 75 -27.39 -6.82 -11.86
N SER A 76 -28.19 -6.86 -12.93
CA SER A 76 -28.22 -5.83 -13.99
C SER A 76 -28.53 -4.42 -13.49
N ARG A 77 -29.27 -4.29 -12.37
CA ARG A 77 -29.57 -3.03 -11.71
C ARG A 77 -28.35 -2.19 -11.30
N PHE A 78 -27.18 -2.81 -11.16
CA PHE A 78 -25.94 -2.13 -10.82
C PHE A 78 -25.19 -1.59 -12.05
N ASN A 79 -25.60 -1.95 -13.26
CA ASN A 79 -24.96 -1.48 -14.48
C ASN A 79 -25.94 -1.31 -15.63
N THR A 80 -26.42 -2.40 -16.21
CA THR A 80 -27.15 -2.45 -17.47
C THR A 80 -28.47 -1.69 -17.37
N ASP A 81 -29.22 -1.85 -16.28
CA ASP A 81 -30.51 -1.16 -16.11
C ASP A 81 -30.31 0.36 -15.94
N ILE A 82 -29.18 0.79 -15.35
CA ILE A 82 -28.83 2.20 -15.22
C ILE A 82 -28.60 2.81 -16.61
N LEU A 83 -27.97 2.08 -17.51
CA LEU A 83 -27.75 2.54 -18.89
C LEU A 83 -29.03 2.51 -19.72
N GLN A 84 -29.88 1.49 -19.54
CA GLN A 84 -31.18 1.40 -20.21
C GLN A 84 -32.11 2.55 -19.78
N ASP A 85 -32.03 2.98 -18.52
CA ASP A 85 -32.77 4.13 -17.98
C ASP A 85 -31.92 5.42 -17.97
N CYS A 86 -31.02 5.60 -18.95
CA CYS A 86 -30.12 6.75 -19.01
C CYS A 86 -30.84 8.10 -19.10
N GLU A 87 -32.08 8.14 -19.60
CA GLU A 87 -32.87 9.37 -19.67
C GLU A 87 -33.25 9.89 -18.27
N SER A 88 -33.48 9.00 -17.31
CA SER A 88 -33.72 9.40 -15.91
C SER A 88 -32.53 10.11 -15.25
N ILE A 89 -31.33 9.91 -15.80
CA ILE A 89 -30.06 10.51 -15.34
C ILE A 89 -29.90 11.94 -15.90
N THR A 90 -30.53 12.23 -17.04
CA THR A 90 -30.56 13.54 -17.69
C THR A 90 -31.34 14.54 -16.83
N ARG A 91 -30.76 15.73 -16.61
CA ARG A 91 -31.40 16.83 -15.89
C ARG A 91 -31.91 17.88 -16.89
N PRO A 92 -32.97 18.64 -16.56
CA PRO A 92 -33.48 19.71 -17.41
C PRO A 92 -32.45 20.79 -17.78
N LYS A 93 -31.37 20.94 -16.99
CA LYS A 93 -30.29 21.90 -17.25
C LYS A 93 -29.14 21.30 -18.07
N ASP A 94 -29.14 19.98 -18.31
CA ASP A 94 -28.11 19.36 -19.11
C ASP A 94 -28.41 19.62 -20.59
N LYS A 95 -27.42 20.12 -21.33
CA LYS A 95 -27.57 20.49 -22.74
C LYS A 95 -27.73 19.28 -23.67
N ILE A 96 -27.21 18.13 -23.24
CA ILE A 96 -27.14 16.88 -23.99
C ILE A 96 -27.63 15.76 -23.07
N SER A 97 -28.52 14.90 -23.58
CA SER A 97 -28.96 13.70 -22.86
C SER A 97 -27.78 12.81 -22.50
N ILE A 98 -27.82 12.22 -21.30
CA ILE A 98 -26.81 11.26 -20.86
C ILE A 98 -26.77 10.02 -21.75
N CYS A 99 -27.88 9.66 -22.37
CA CYS A 99 -27.93 8.57 -23.33
C CYS A 99 -26.97 8.78 -24.52
N LYS A 100 -26.81 10.02 -25.00
CA LYS A 100 -25.87 10.30 -26.11
C LYS A 100 -24.41 10.02 -25.72
N TYR A 101 -24.06 10.15 -24.44
CA TYR A 101 -22.69 9.84 -24.00
C TYR A 101 -22.42 8.33 -23.89
N LEU A 102 -23.42 7.47 -24.10
CA LEU A 102 -23.23 6.01 -24.15
C LEU A 102 -22.64 5.54 -25.49
N ASP A 103 -22.78 6.36 -26.54
CA ASP A 103 -22.22 6.08 -27.86
C ASP A 103 -20.71 5.84 -27.78
N ASN A 104 -20.19 5.08 -28.74
CA ASN A 104 -18.75 4.81 -28.86
C ASN A 104 -18.12 4.31 -27.55
N PHE A 105 -18.74 3.33 -26.89
CA PHE A 105 -18.23 2.72 -25.64
C PHE A 105 -18.17 3.69 -24.44
N GLY A 106 -19.05 4.69 -24.40
CA GLY A 106 -19.05 5.71 -23.35
C GLY A 106 -18.23 6.96 -23.67
N PHE A 107 -17.62 7.05 -24.86
CA PHE A 107 -16.94 8.26 -25.33
C PHE A 107 -17.92 9.33 -25.82
N GLY A 108 -19.15 8.94 -26.14
CA GLY A 108 -20.16 9.83 -26.70
C GLY A 108 -20.01 10.08 -28.19
N PRO A 109 -20.71 11.09 -28.72
CA PRO A 109 -20.72 11.38 -30.16
C PRO A 109 -19.33 11.79 -30.64
N ARG A 110 -18.97 11.39 -31.85
CA ARG A 110 -17.71 11.82 -32.48
C ARG A 110 -17.79 13.30 -32.85
N ILE A 111 -16.69 14.02 -32.63
CA ILE A 111 -16.60 15.44 -32.99
C ILE A 111 -16.43 15.56 -34.51
N GLY A 112 -17.25 16.41 -35.14
CA GLY A 112 -17.21 16.68 -36.58
C GLY A 112 -18.17 15.83 -37.43
N ASP A 113 -18.95 14.93 -36.82
CA ASP A 113 -19.98 14.13 -37.53
C ASP A 113 -21.33 14.89 -37.68
N ASP A 114 -21.46 16.11 -37.13
CA ASP A 114 -22.67 16.94 -37.13
C ASP A 114 -22.78 17.89 -38.35
N GLY A 115 -21.86 17.79 -39.31
CA GLY A 115 -21.90 18.55 -40.57
C GLY A 115 -21.52 20.03 -40.45
N VAL A 116 -21.11 20.50 -39.27
CA VAL A 116 -20.55 21.85 -39.08
C VAL A 116 -19.08 21.85 -39.51
N SER A 117 -18.68 22.88 -40.27
CA SER A 117 -17.35 23.04 -40.88
C SER A 117 -16.21 22.51 -40.01
N ILE A 118 -15.67 21.37 -40.41
CA ILE A 118 -14.67 20.61 -39.67
C ILE A 118 -13.34 21.38 -39.67
N ASP A 119 -12.76 21.70 -38.51
CA ASP A 119 -11.29 21.81 -38.44
C ASP A 119 -10.76 20.38 -38.51
N SER A 120 -10.37 19.94 -39.72
CA SER A 120 -9.94 18.57 -40.06
C SER A 120 -8.84 18.02 -39.13
N LYS A 121 -8.24 18.89 -38.31
CA LYS A 121 -7.22 18.61 -37.29
C LYS A 121 -7.68 17.71 -36.13
N TYR A 122 -8.98 17.53 -35.89
CA TYR A 122 -9.50 16.82 -34.71
C TYR A 122 -10.35 15.59 -35.07
N SER A 123 -10.14 14.97 -36.21
CA SER A 123 -10.80 13.71 -36.62
C SER A 123 -9.71 12.70 -37.02
N PRO A 124 -9.84 11.37 -36.78
CA PRO A 124 -11.04 10.62 -36.42
C PRO A 124 -11.25 10.30 -34.93
N SER A 125 -10.29 10.60 -34.06
CA SER A 125 -10.25 10.00 -32.71
C SER A 125 -10.72 10.91 -31.58
N TRP A 126 -11.55 11.91 -31.90
CA TRP A 126 -12.07 12.87 -30.94
C TRP A 126 -13.57 12.71 -30.74
N TYR A 127 -13.99 12.75 -29.49
CA TYR A 127 -15.37 12.50 -29.06
C TYR A 127 -15.78 13.56 -28.05
N ALA A 128 -17.08 13.89 -28.02
CA ALA A 128 -17.68 14.76 -27.02
C ALA A 128 -17.85 14.02 -25.69
N THR A 129 -16.74 13.55 -25.12
CA THR A 129 -16.72 12.72 -23.91
C THR A 129 -17.21 13.49 -22.70
N ASN A 130 -18.13 12.89 -21.94
CA ASN A 130 -18.56 13.44 -20.66
C ASN A 130 -17.62 13.01 -19.53
N GLN A 131 -17.23 13.97 -18.69
CA GLN A 131 -16.25 13.77 -17.62
C GLN A 131 -16.61 12.68 -16.59
N PHE A 132 -17.89 12.29 -16.49
CA PHE A 132 -18.37 11.29 -15.54
C PHE A 132 -18.63 9.90 -16.14
N MET A 133 -18.23 9.66 -17.39
CA MET A 133 -18.46 8.39 -18.11
C MET A 133 -17.41 7.30 -17.87
N LEU A 134 -16.46 7.55 -16.96
CA LEU A 134 -15.33 6.66 -16.73
C LEU A 134 -15.74 5.22 -16.38
N GLU A 135 -16.86 5.03 -15.68
CA GLU A 135 -17.36 3.69 -15.30
C GLU A 135 -17.69 2.84 -16.53
N VAL A 136 -18.34 3.43 -17.52
CA VAL A 136 -18.70 2.77 -18.78
C VAL A 136 -17.46 2.56 -19.63
N ILE A 137 -16.64 3.60 -19.80
CA ILE A 137 -15.40 3.54 -20.58
C ILE A 137 -14.48 2.43 -20.06
N PHE A 138 -14.27 2.39 -18.74
CA PHE A 138 -13.39 1.41 -18.10
C PHE A 138 -13.96 0.00 -18.20
N HIS A 139 -15.26 -0.18 -18.00
CA HIS A 139 -15.90 -1.48 -18.12
C HIS A 139 -15.85 -2.02 -19.56
N GLU A 140 -16.11 -1.19 -20.57
CA GLU A 140 -16.00 -1.59 -21.98
C GLU A 140 -14.55 -1.99 -22.36
N LYS A 141 -13.54 -1.29 -21.83
CA LYS A 141 -12.13 -1.70 -21.98
C LYS A 141 -11.82 -3.00 -21.22
N MET A 142 -12.34 -3.17 -20.00
CA MET A 142 -12.13 -4.37 -19.19
C MET A 142 -12.67 -5.63 -19.87
N LYS A 143 -13.80 -5.52 -20.59
CA LYS A 143 -14.35 -6.63 -21.41
C LYS A 143 -13.40 -7.09 -22.53
N MET A 144 -12.41 -6.28 -22.90
CA MET A 144 -11.40 -6.59 -23.93
C MET A 144 -9.99 -6.77 -23.35
N TYR A 145 -9.86 -6.85 -22.03
CA TYR A 145 -8.57 -7.06 -21.38
C TYR A 145 -7.99 -8.44 -21.76
N GLU A 146 -6.72 -8.49 -22.15
CA GLU A 146 -6.08 -9.70 -22.68
C GLU A 146 -6.02 -10.86 -21.67
N CYS A 147 -5.96 -10.54 -20.37
CA CYS A 147 -5.95 -11.53 -19.29
C CYS A 147 -7.30 -11.62 -18.57
N LEU A 148 -8.40 -11.38 -19.28
CA LEU A 148 -9.74 -11.62 -18.74
C LEU A 148 -10.02 -13.13 -18.69
N THR A 149 -10.38 -13.65 -17.51
CA THR A 149 -10.72 -15.07 -17.32
C THR A 149 -12.18 -15.27 -16.94
N ARG A 150 -12.77 -16.38 -17.43
CA ARG A 150 -14.09 -16.87 -16.97
C ARG A 150 -13.97 -17.78 -15.74
N ASN A 151 -12.78 -18.29 -15.47
CA ASN A 151 -12.50 -19.12 -14.30
C ASN A 151 -11.97 -18.24 -13.17
N SER A 152 -12.80 -17.97 -12.18
CA SER A 152 -12.44 -17.15 -11.02
C SER A 152 -11.29 -17.72 -10.19
N SER A 153 -11.02 -19.02 -10.25
CA SER A 153 -9.89 -19.64 -9.53
C SER A 153 -8.52 -19.26 -10.10
N LEU A 154 -8.46 -18.77 -11.34
CA LEU A 154 -7.22 -18.26 -11.94
C LEU A 154 -7.01 -16.76 -11.65
N ALA A 155 -8.04 -16.06 -11.18
CA ALA A 155 -8.04 -14.61 -11.08
C ALA A 155 -7.07 -14.11 -9.99
N SER A 156 -6.26 -13.13 -10.38
CA SER A 156 -5.39 -12.37 -9.47
C SER A 156 -6.12 -11.15 -8.89
N ALA A 157 -7.19 -10.68 -9.54
CA ALA A 157 -8.05 -9.61 -9.06
C ALA A 157 -9.50 -9.77 -9.56
N PHE A 158 -10.45 -9.17 -8.83
CA PHE A 158 -11.88 -9.21 -9.12
C PHE A 158 -12.42 -7.81 -9.39
N TYR A 159 -12.90 -7.58 -10.61
CA TYR A 159 -13.51 -6.31 -11.01
C TYR A 159 -15.01 -6.30 -10.66
N ILE A 160 -15.46 -5.23 -10.02
CA ILE A 160 -16.87 -5.00 -9.65
C ILE A 160 -17.45 -3.94 -10.62
N PRO A 161 -18.26 -4.33 -11.62
CA PRO A 161 -18.82 -3.39 -12.60
C PRO A 161 -20.09 -2.71 -12.07
N TYR A 162 -19.97 -1.94 -10.98
CA TYR A 162 -21.06 -1.11 -10.44
C TYR A 162 -20.89 0.34 -10.87
N TYR A 163 -21.90 0.90 -11.54
CA TYR A 163 -21.89 2.29 -12.02
C TYR A 163 -22.40 3.27 -10.95
N ALA A 164 -21.68 3.31 -9.82
CA ALA A 164 -22.05 4.07 -8.63
C ALA A 164 -22.25 5.57 -8.90
N GLY A 165 -21.45 6.15 -9.79
CA GLY A 165 -21.52 7.56 -10.17
C GLY A 165 -22.78 7.90 -10.96
N LEU A 166 -23.14 7.05 -11.92
CA LEU A 166 -24.37 7.17 -12.70
C LEU A 166 -25.61 6.90 -11.84
N ASP A 167 -25.58 5.86 -10.99
CA ASP A 167 -26.68 5.56 -10.06
C ASP A 167 -26.91 6.69 -9.05
N PHE A 168 -25.84 7.24 -8.49
CA PHE A 168 -25.92 8.40 -7.61
C PHE A 168 -26.63 9.58 -8.29
N ARG A 169 -26.32 9.85 -9.56
CA ARG A 169 -26.94 10.94 -10.31
C ARG A 169 -28.42 10.67 -10.60
N ARG A 170 -28.80 9.43 -10.91
CA ARG A 170 -30.20 9.00 -11.07
C ARG A 170 -31.01 9.27 -9.81
N ASN A 171 -30.45 8.95 -8.64
CA ASN A 171 -31.14 9.05 -7.36
C ASN A 171 -30.99 10.42 -6.67
N LEU A 172 -30.25 11.38 -7.27
CA LEU A 172 -29.99 12.70 -6.69
C LEU A 172 -31.26 13.51 -6.39
N ARG A 173 -32.34 13.31 -7.15
CA ARG A 173 -33.62 14.00 -6.96
C ARG A 173 -34.53 13.34 -5.92
N ARG A 174 -34.27 12.07 -5.59
CA ARG A 174 -35.10 11.37 -4.63
C ARG A 174 -34.80 11.93 -3.24
N ARG A 175 -35.84 12.33 -2.51
CA ARG A 175 -35.69 12.94 -1.17
C ARG A 175 -35.15 11.94 -0.15
N SER A 176 -35.34 10.65 -0.39
CA SER A 176 -34.93 9.60 0.55
C SER A 176 -33.42 9.36 0.51
N VAL A 177 -32.77 9.59 1.65
CA VAL A 177 -31.38 9.18 1.89
C VAL A 177 -31.23 7.67 1.77
N ALA A 178 -32.21 6.91 2.25
CA ALA A 178 -32.19 5.45 2.21
C ALA A 178 -32.13 4.94 0.77
N GLU A 179 -32.87 5.55 -0.16
CA GLU A 179 -32.84 5.17 -1.58
C GLU A 179 -31.48 5.47 -2.23
N ARG A 180 -30.84 6.58 -1.87
CA ARG A 180 -29.49 6.94 -2.37
C ARG A 180 -28.42 5.95 -1.89
N ASP A 181 -28.58 5.38 -0.69
CA ASP A 181 -27.61 4.46 -0.08
C ASP A 181 -27.91 2.98 -0.35
N ALA A 182 -29.14 2.64 -0.77
CA ALA A 182 -29.61 1.26 -0.89
C ALA A 182 -28.73 0.42 -1.81
N ALA A 183 -28.45 0.92 -3.02
CA ALA A 183 -27.68 0.18 -4.02
C ALA A 183 -26.28 -0.21 -3.51
N GLY A 184 -25.57 0.68 -2.82
CA GLY A 184 -24.26 0.38 -2.25
C GLY A 184 -24.30 -0.76 -1.22
N LYS A 185 -25.28 -0.73 -0.31
CA LYS A 185 -25.46 -1.77 0.72
C LYS A 185 -25.79 -3.11 0.09
N GLU A 186 -26.78 -3.13 -0.78
CA GLU A 186 -27.26 -4.37 -1.41
C GLU A 186 -26.19 -4.99 -2.34
N MET A 187 -25.33 -4.17 -2.97
CA MET A 187 -24.18 -4.65 -3.73
C MET A 187 -23.23 -5.44 -2.82
N PHE A 188 -22.86 -4.89 -1.65
CA PHE A 188 -21.98 -5.58 -0.71
C PHE A 188 -22.65 -6.82 -0.09
N GLU A 189 -23.96 -6.79 0.16
CA GLU A 189 -24.71 -7.98 0.57
C GLU A 189 -24.65 -9.09 -0.49
N TRP A 190 -24.73 -8.74 -1.78
CA TRP A 190 -24.56 -9.68 -2.88
C TRP A 190 -23.13 -10.20 -2.99
N LEU A 191 -22.12 -9.32 -2.88
CA LEU A 191 -20.69 -9.66 -2.96
C LEU A 191 -20.29 -10.65 -1.86
N LYS A 192 -20.72 -10.41 -0.61
CA LYS A 192 -20.43 -11.29 0.54
C LYS A 192 -20.93 -12.73 0.35
N LYS A 193 -21.94 -12.94 -0.50
CA LYS A 193 -22.47 -14.28 -0.82
C LYS A 193 -21.60 -15.03 -1.84
N GLN A 194 -20.74 -14.33 -2.58
CA GLN A 194 -19.91 -14.93 -3.63
C GLN A 194 -18.71 -15.69 -3.04
N PRO A 195 -18.31 -16.84 -3.61
CA PRO A 195 -17.13 -17.57 -3.15
C PRO A 195 -15.84 -16.74 -3.30
N GLN A 196 -15.75 -15.90 -4.33
CA GLN A 196 -14.61 -15.02 -4.61
C GLN A 196 -14.35 -14.04 -3.46
N TRP A 197 -15.40 -13.57 -2.77
CA TRP A 197 -15.24 -12.64 -1.66
C TRP A 197 -14.56 -13.27 -0.45
N LYS A 198 -14.78 -14.57 -0.20
CA LYS A 198 -14.31 -15.27 1.01
C LYS A 198 -12.79 -15.43 1.05
N GLY A 199 -12.11 -15.44 -0.10
CA GLY A 199 -10.67 -15.70 -0.21
C GLY A 199 -9.81 -14.66 0.51
N MET A 200 -10.02 -13.37 0.21
CA MET A 200 -9.29 -12.26 0.82
C MET A 200 -10.22 -11.21 1.45
N SER A 201 -11.47 -11.59 1.76
CA SER A 201 -12.48 -10.69 2.36
C SER A 201 -12.68 -9.38 1.59
N GLY A 202 -12.54 -9.43 0.26
CA GLY A 202 -12.68 -8.26 -0.62
C GLY A 202 -11.37 -7.54 -0.96
N LYS A 203 -10.23 -7.86 -0.33
CA LYS A 203 -8.93 -7.16 -0.58
C LYS A 203 -8.36 -7.33 -1.99
N ASP A 204 -8.81 -8.36 -2.69
CA ASP A 204 -8.53 -8.65 -4.09
C ASP A 204 -9.58 -8.09 -5.06
N HIS A 205 -10.54 -7.30 -4.56
CA HIS A 205 -11.58 -6.68 -5.36
C HIS A 205 -11.29 -5.21 -5.61
N PHE A 206 -11.70 -4.73 -6.79
CA PHE A 206 -11.64 -3.32 -7.11
C PHE A 206 -12.84 -2.84 -7.91
N LEU A 207 -13.15 -1.55 -7.76
CA LEU A 207 -14.27 -0.87 -8.36
C LEU A 207 -13.80 0.47 -8.95
N VAL A 208 -14.37 0.86 -10.09
CA VAL A 208 -14.11 2.17 -10.71
C VAL A 208 -15.30 3.08 -10.47
N THR A 209 -15.08 4.31 -10.03
CA THR A 209 -16.14 5.31 -9.87
C THR A 209 -15.98 6.46 -10.84
N GLY A 210 -17.08 6.84 -11.49
CA GLY A 210 -17.13 7.92 -12.48
C GLY A 210 -17.24 9.30 -11.85
N ARG A 211 -17.32 9.38 -10.52
CA ARG A 211 -17.40 10.63 -9.75
C ARG A 211 -16.33 10.66 -8.66
N ILE A 212 -16.18 11.82 -8.04
CA ILE A 212 -15.17 12.09 -7.02
C ILE A 212 -15.51 11.37 -5.71
N SER A 213 -14.48 10.97 -4.95
CA SER A 213 -14.61 10.32 -3.63
C SER A 213 -15.59 11.03 -2.69
N ARG A 214 -15.60 12.36 -2.70
CA ARG A 214 -16.51 13.19 -1.90
C ARG A 214 -18.00 12.86 -2.13
N ASP A 215 -18.39 12.45 -3.35
CA ASP A 215 -19.78 12.11 -3.69
C ASP A 215 -20.24 10.80 -3.02
N PHE A 216 -19.33 10.00 -2.49
CA PHE A 216 -19.60 8.69 -1.89
C PHE A 216 -19.28 8.64 -0.38
N ARG A 217 -19.00 9.79 0.22
CA ARG A 217 -18.55 9.93 1.63
C ARG A 217 -19.47 10.79 2.47
N ARG A 218 -20.77 10.76 2.18
CA ARG A 218 -21.75 11.45 3.02
C ARG A 218 -21.84 10.76 4.38
N ASN A 219 -21.65 11.53 5.46
CA ASN A 219 -21.85 11.02 6.82
C ASN A 219 -23.30 10.45 6.94
N PRO A 220 -23.47 9.18 7.34
CA PRO A 220 -24.78 8.56 7.51
C PRO A 220 -25.73 9.35 8.42
N ASP A 221 -25.19 10.00 9.46
CA ASP A 221 -25.98 10.74 10.45
C ASP A 221 -26.49 12.09 9.93
N ASN A 222 -26.02 12.53 8.76
CA ASN A 222 -26.41 13.79 8.17
C ASN A 222 -27.20 13.60 6.87
N ASN A 223 -28.51 13.45 7.05
CA ASN A 223 -29.49 13.23 5.99
C ASN A 223 -29.65 14.42 5.01
N SER A 224 -29.19 15.62 5.41
CA SER A 224 -29.28 16.83 4.58
C SER A 224 -28.13 16.98 3.57
N LEU A 225 -27.05 16.19 3.72
CA LEU A 225 -25.85 16.35 2.91
C LEU A 225 -25.95 15.67 1.53
N TRP A 226 -25.08 16.16 0.64
CA TRP A 226 -24.86 15.64 -0.70
C TRP A 226 -24.13 14.30 -0.67
N GLY A 227 -24.43 13.41 -1.63
CA GLY A 227 -23.72 12.14 -1.81
C GLY A 227 -24.42 10.89 -1.27
N THR A 228 -23.76 9.76 -1.46
CA THR A 228 -24.09 8.45 -0.85
C THR A 228 -23.11 8.13 0.28
N ASN A 229 -23.33 7.04 1.02
CA ASN A 229 -22.40 6.53 2.02
C ASN A 229 -21.50 5.37 1.53
N LEU A 230 -21.47 5.07 0.21
CA LEU A 230 -20.83 3.88 -0.36
C LEU A 230 -19.39 3.65 0.12
N MET A 231 -18.55 4.69 0.15
CA MET A 231 -17.13 4.59 0.55
C MET A 231 -16.93 4.66 2.07
N LEU A 232 -18.01 4.77 2.85
CA LEU A 232 -18.01 4.70 4.31
C LEU A 232 -18.61 3.38 4.83
N LEU A 233 -19.06 2.48 3.95
CA LEU A 233 -19.54 1.17 4.37
C LEU A 233 -18.36 0.33 4.92
N PRO A 234 -18.58 -0.54 5.93
CA PRO A 234 -17.50 -1.36 6.49
C PRO A 234 -16.79 -2.22 5.43
N GLU A 235 -17.56 -2.84 4.53
CA GLU A 235 -17.04 -3.67 3.45
C GLU A 235 -16.22 -2.88 2.42
N SER A 236 -16.50 -1.58 2.28
CA SER A 236 -15.79 -0.73 1.32
C SER A 236 -14.34 -0.52 1.71
N GLN A 237 -13.98 -0.65 2.99
CA GLN A 237 -12.59 -0.50 3.45
C GLN A 237 -11.67 -1.61 2.93
N ASN A 238 -12.25 -2.76 2.54
CA ASN A 238 -11.49 -3.89 2.05
C ASN A 238 -11.22 -3.81 0.56
N ILE A 239 -12.03 -3.11 -0.24
CA ILE A 239 -11.86 -3.08 -1.70
C ILE A 239 -11.03 -1.88 -2.15
N SER A 240 -10.38 -1.98 -3.31
CA SER A 240 -9.68 -0.85 -3.94
C SER A 240 -10.63 -0.03 -4.82
N PHE A 241 -10.71 1.27 -4.59
CA PHE A 241 -11.47 2.20 -5.43
C PHE A 241 -10.54 2.95 -6.39
N LEU A 242 -10.83 2.86 -7.69
CA LEU A 242 -10.22 3.68 -8.73
C LEU A 242 -11.18 4.83 -9.06
N THR A 243 -10.85 6.04 -8.66
CA THR A 243 -11.76 7.20 -8.73
C THR A 243 -11.12 8.36 -9.48
N ILE A 244 -11.91 9.27 -10.03
CA ILE A 244 -11.38 10.47 -10.70
C ILE A 244 -10.78 11.48 -9.71
N GLU A 245 -11.19 11.46 -8.44
CA GLU A 245 -10.53 12.20 -7.35
C GLU A 245 -10.61 11.43 -6.05
N ARG A 246 -9.47 11.22 -5.40
CA ARG A 246 -9.40 10.47 -4.14
C ARG A 246 -9.46 11.37 -2.91
N SER A 247 -9.90 10.80 -1.80
CA SER A 247 -9.66 11.38 -0.48
C SER A 247 -8.19 11.23 -0.11
N PRO A 248 -7.45 12.31 0.24
CA PRO A 248 -6.05 12.21 0.66
C PRO A 248 -5.83 11.35 1.92
N THR A 249 -6.88 11.14 2.71
CA THR A 249 -6.83 10.34 3.95
C THR A 249 -7.17 8.87 3.75
N SER A 250 -7.63 8.46 2.56
CA SER A 250 -8.00 7.07 2.29
C SER A 250 -6.81 6.26 1.76
N HIS A 251 -6.62 5.06 2.32
CA HIS A 251 -5.56 4.13 1.91
C HIS A 251 -5.98 3.17 0.78
N ASN A 252 -7.28 3.03 0.52
CA ASN A 252 -7.84 2.11 -0.47
C ASN A 252 -8.42 2.83 -1.69
N GLU A 253 -8.14 4.13 -1.84
CA GLU A 253 -8.51 4.93 -3.00
C GLU A 253 -7.29 5.35 -3.81
N PHE A 254 -7.40 5.21 -5.13
CA PHE A 254 -6.39 5.57 -6.10
C PHE A 254 -7.01 6.47 -7.15
N ALA A 255 -6.45 7.67 -7.34
CA ALA A 255 -6.98 8.56 -8.35
C ALA A 255 -6.46 8.15 -9.73
N ILE A 256 -7.36 8.06 -10.71
CA ILE A 256 -7.05 7.78 -12.10
C ILE A 256 -7.57 8.93 -12.99
N PRO A 257 -6.95 9.19 -14.16
CA PRO A 257 -7.27 10.34 -14.99
C PRO A 257 -8.75 10.47 -15.33
N TYR A 258 -9.24 11.72 -15.32
CA TYR A 258 -10.54 12.03 -15.93
C TYR A 258 -10.50 11.65 -17.42
N PRO A 259 -11.61 11.13 -17.99
CA PRO A 259 -11.69 10.90 -19.42
C PRO A 259 -11.63 12.23 -20.18
N THR A 260 -10.71 12.31 -21.15
CA THR A 260 -10.50 13.47 -22.03
C THR A 260 -11.31 13.33 -23.32
N TYR A 261 -11.14 14.24 -24.29
CA TYR A 261 -11.87 14.18 -25.57
C TYR A 261 -11.20 13.29 -26.63
N PHE A 262 -9.97 12.84 -26.40
CA PHE A 262 -9.17 12.10 -27.39
C PHE A 262 -9.06 10.62 -27.01
N HIS A 263 -9.58 9.75 -27.88
CA HIS A 263 -9.66 8.30 -27.68
C HIS A 263 -9.10 7.55 -28.90
N PRO A 264 -7.76 7.47 -29.01
CA PRO A 264 -7.10 6.92 -30.19
C PRO A 264 -7.28 5.41 -30.31
N THR A 265 -7.22 4.90 -31.54
CA THR A 265 -7.37 3.47 -31.86
C THR A 265 -6.03 2.74 -31.99
N SER A 266 -4.93 3.49 -32.14
CA SER A 266 -3.59 2.97 -32.39
C SER A 266 -2.52 3.84 -31.73
N THR A 267 -1.31 3.27 -31.59
CA THR A 267 -0.16 4.03 -31.09
C THR A 267 0.30 5.11 -32.08
N PHE A 268 0.06 4.87 -33.37
CA PHE A 268 0.32 5.83 -34.43
C PHE A 268 -0.45 7.14 -34.24
N GLU A 269 -1.76 7.07 -33.97
CA GLU A 269 -2.58 8.28 -33.72
C GLU A 269 -2.09 9.07 -32.50
N ILE A 270 -1.61 8.38 -31.46
CA ILE A 270 -1.01 9.04 -30.29
C ILE A 270 0.27 9.77 -30.69
N ARG A 271 1.16 9.13 -31.46
CA ARG A 271 2.41 9.75 -31.95
C ARG A 271 2.13 10.95 -32.84
N GLN A 272 1.20 10.81 -33.80
CA GLN A 272 0.76 11.92 -34.64
C GLN A 272 0.25 13.10 -33.81
N TRP A 273 -0.53 12.82 -32.76
CA TRP A 273 -1.00 13.86 -31.86
C TRP A 273 0.17 14.52 -31.09
N GLN A 274 1.09 13.72 -30.54
CA GLN A 274 2.28 14.21 -29.85
C GLN A 274 3.14 15.09 -30.75
N ASP A 275 3.37 14.68 -32.00
CA ASP A 275 4.13 15.43 -33.00
C ASP A 275 3.43 16.75 -33.34
N LYS A 276 2.11 16.71 -33.55
CA LYS A 276 1.30 17.92 -33.76
C LYS A 276 1.48 18.91 -32.62
N ILE A 277 1.23 18.50 -31.37
CA ILE A 277 1.33 19.42 -30.21
C ILE A 277 2.77 19.82 -29.89
N LYS A 278 3.78 19.04 -30.31
CA LYS A 278 5.20 19.41 -30.23
C LYS A 278 5.52 20.57 -31.18
N LEU A 279 5.01 20.51 -32.41
CA LEU A 279 5.24 21.51 -33.46
C LEU A 279 4.35 22.75 -33.33
N THR A 280 3.26 22.71 -32.55
CA THR A 280 2.37 23.86 -32.36
C THR A 280 3.10 25.07 -31.77
N SER A 281 3.03 26.21 -32.46
CA SER A 281 3.49 27.50 -31.94
C SER A 281 2.55 28.03 -30.85
N ARG A 282 3.12 28.51 -29.74
CA ARG A 282 2.38 29.01 -28.57
C ARG A 282 2.62 30.50 -28.40
N THR A 283 1.63 31.30 -28.76
CA THR A 283 1.71 32.77 -28.73
C THR A 283 1.18 33.37 -27.44
N ILE A 284 0.48 32.58 -26.62
CA ILE A 284 -0.09 33.03 -25.34
C ILE A 284 0.81 32.51 -24.23
N LEU A 285 1.25 33.38 -23.32
CA LEU A 285 2.08 32.95 -22.20
C LEU A 285 1.28 32.04 -21.26
N PHE A 286 0.09 32.46 -20.87
CA PHE A 286 -0.75 31.64 -20.00
C PHE A 286 -2.24 31.79 -20.28
N SER A 287 -3.03 30.82 -19.88
CA SER A 287 -4.49 30.91 -20.02
C SER A 287 -5.23 30.29 -18.86
N PHE A 288 -6.47 30.71 -18.72
CA PHE A 288 -7.40 30.14 -17.77
C PHE A 288 -8.75 29.91 -18.44
N ALA A 289 -9.22 28.67 -18.42
CA ALA A 289 -10.60 28.31 -18.74
C ALA A 289 -11.37 28.10 -17.44
N GLY A 290 -12.37 28.95 -17.17
CA GLY A 290 -13.14 28.84 -15.94
C GLY A 290 -14.29 29.82 -15.76
N ALA A 291 -15.27 29.40 -14.96
CA ALA A 291 -16.34 30.23 -14.40
C ALA A 291 -15.96 30.90 -13.07
N GLN A 292 -16.54 32.06 -12.76
CA GLN A 292 -16.48 32.67 -11.43
C GLN A 292 -17.29 31.83 -10.43
N ARG A 293 -16.80 31.65 -9.21
CA ARG A 293 -17.54 30.94 -8.15
C ARG A 293 -17.84 31.88 -6.98
N ARG A 294 -18.90 31.58 -6.22
CA ARG A 294 -19.21 32.33 -4.99
C ARG A 294 -18.01 32.23 -4.05
N SER A 295 -17.44 33.37 -3.68
CA SER A 295 -16.21 33.48 -2.88
C SER A 295 -16.45 33.20 -1.39
N ARG A 296 -17.12 32.09 -1.08
CA ARG A 296 -17.43 31.65 0.30
C ARG A 296 -16.47 30.58 0.82
N SER A 297 -15.62 30.03 -0.06
CA SER A 297 -14.60 29.03 0.28
C SER A 297 -13.21 29.52 -0.11
N GLN A 298 -12.18 28.98 0.54
CA GLN A 298 -10.78 29.27 0.19
C GLN A 298 -10.48 28.96 -1.28
N ASN A 299 -11.03 27.85 -1.82
CA ASN A 299 -10.91 27.52 -3.24
C ASN A 299 -11.57 28.58 -4.15
N GLY A 300 -12.75 29.09 -3.75
CA GLY A 300 -13.43 30.17 -4.45
C GLY A 300 -12.62 31.47 -4.47
N LEU A 301 -11.92 31.78 -3.37
CA LEU A 301 -11.02 32.93 -3.28
C LEU A 301 -9.82 32.79 -4.22
N VAL A 302 -9.16 31.62 -4.26
CA VAL A 302 -8.05 31.34 -5.18
C VAL A 302 -8.50 31.54 -6.63
N ARG A 303 -9.64 30.96 -6.99
CA ARG A 303 -10.19 31.05 -8.34
C ARG A 303 -10.52 32.49 -8.75
N THR A 304 -11.04 33.28 -7.81
CA THR A 304 -11.30 34.71 -8.03
C THR A 304 -10.01 35.47 -8.32
N GLN A 305 -8.97 35.25 -7.51
CA GLN A 305 -7.65 35.86 -7.72
C GLN A 305 -7.04 35.46 -9.06
N VAL A 306 -7.13 34.19 -9.45
CA VAL A 306 -6.66 33.72 -10.77
C VAL A 306 -7.37 34.45 -11.92
N ILE A 307 -8.70 34.62 -11.83
CA ILE A 307 -9.48 35.34 -12.85
C ILE A 307 -9.08 36.82 -12.90
N GLU A 308 -8.97 37.48 -11.75
CA GLU A 308 -8.60 38.89 -11.66
C GLU A 308 -7.21 39.15 -12.25
N GLN A 309 -6.20 38.34 -11.87
CA GLN A 309 -4.84 38.49 -12.37
C GLN A 309 -4.74 38.19 -13.88
N CYS A 310 -5.44 37.16 -14.37
CA CYS A 310 -5.48 36.88 -15.81
C CYS A 310 -6.12 38.03 -16.59
N LYS A 311 -7.20 38.64 -16.07
CA LYS A 311 -7.84 39.79 -16.72
C LYS A 311 -6.95 41.05 -16.69
N SER A 312 -6.18 41.30 -15.63
CA SER A 312 -5.23 42.41 -15.60
C SER A 312 -4.05 42.20 -16.55
N SER A 313 -3.60 40.95 -16.72
CA SER A 313 -2.53 40.57 -17.65
C SER A 313 -3.05 40.26 -19.06
N SER A 314 -4.04 41.00 -19.56
CA SER A 314 -4.75 40.69 -20.83
C SER A 314 -3.86 40.60 -22.09
N LYS A 315 -2.64 41.16 -22.05
CA LYS A 315 -1.66 41.05 -23.14
C LYS A 315 -1.00 39.68 -23.22
N THR A 316 -0.85 38.99 -22.09
CA THR A 316 -0.10 37.73 -21.96
C THR A 316 -0.98 36.57 -21.49
N CYS A 317 -2.10 36.85 -20.81
CA CYS A 317 -3.11 35.89 -20.41
C CYS A 317 -4.33 35.89 -21.33
N ARG A 318 -4.84 34.70 -21.67
CA ARG A 318 -6.16 34.54 -22.28
C ARG A 318 -7.15 33.86 -21.33
N PHE A 319 -8.24 34.55 -21.02
CA PHE A 319 -9.33 34.03 -20.20
C PHE A 319 -10.48 33.52 -21.09
N LEU A 320 -10.89 32.27 -20.88
CA LEU A 320 -12.09 31.67 -21.48
C LEU A 320 -13.14 31.51 -20.37
N ASP A 321 -14.17 32.36 -20.43
CA ASP A 321 -15.24 32.39 -19.45
C ASP A 321 -16.22 31.23 -19.67
N CYS A 322 -16.35 30.35 -18.67
CA CYS A 322 -17.26 29.20 -18.73
C CYS A 322 -18.68 29.50 -18.19
N ASP A 323 -18.97 30.69 -17.65
CA ASP A 323 -20.30 31.05 -17.10
C ASP A 323 -21.27 31.56 -18.18
N VAL A 324 -20.75 32.13 -19.27
CA VAL A 324 -21.58 32.73 -20.32
C VAL A 324 -22.29 31.61 -21.10
N LYS A 325 -23.59 31.79 -21.40
CA LYS A 325 -24.42 30.83 -22.17
C LYS A 325 -23.81 30.42 -23.52
N ALA A 326 -22.82 31.15 -24.02
CA ALA A 326 -22.00 30.79 -25.18
C ALA A 326 -20.90 29.76 -24.80
N ASN A 327 -21.29 28.53 -24.47
CA ASN A 327 -20.57 27.25 -24.67
C ASN A 327 -19.03 27.13 -24.51
N GLY A 328 -18.31 28.05 -23.88
CA GLY A 328 -16.84 28.12 -24.05
C GLY A 328 -16.07 26.86 -23.62
N CYS A 329 -16.44 26.24 -22.51
CA CYS A 329 -15.65 25.15 -21.91
C CYS A 329 -16.26 23.75 -22.05
N ASP A 330 -17.55 23.67 -22.42
CA ASP A 330 -18.20 22.42 -22.80
C ASP A 330 -17.93 22.09 -24.28
N ASP A 331 -17.56 23.08 -25.08
CA ASP A 331 -17.07 22.89 -26.45
C ASP A 331 -15.59 22.44 -26.42
N PRO A 332 -15.30 21.19 -26.83
CA PRO A 332 -13.95 20.66 -26.86
C PRO A 332 -13.02 21.51 -27.74
N MET A 333 -13.54 22.04 -28.84
CA MET A 333 -12.73 22.73 -29.86
C MET A 333 -12.21 24.07 -29.35
N SER A 334 -13.09 24.89 -28.75
CA SER A 334 -12.71 26.16 -28.13
C SER A 334 -11.70 25.97 -27.00
N LEU A 335 -11.90 24.95 -26.15
CA LEU A 335 -11.00 24.64 -25.05
C LEU A 335 -9.62 24.18 -25.55
N MET A 336 -9.59 23.23 -26.49
CA MET A 336 -8.34 22.71 -27.04
C MET A 336 -7.56 23.80 -27.78
N LYS A 337 -8.23 24.64 -28.58
CA LYS A 337 -7.59 25.77 -29.26
C LYS A 337 -6.93 26.75 -28.29
N LEU A 338 -7.57 27.03 -27.15
CA LEU A 338 -6.98 27.86 -26.10
C LEU A 338 -5.71 27.22 -25.53
N PHE A 339 -5.80 25.96 -25.10
CA PHE A 339 -4.67 25.30 -24.43
C PHE A 339 -3.52 24.99 -25.39
N GLU A 340 -3.79 24.66 -26.64
CA GLU A 340 -2.74 24.43 -27.65
C GLU A 340 -1.94 25.69 -27.97
N SER A 341 -2.55 26.86 -27.85
CA SER A 341 -1.89 28.15 -28.09
C SER A 341 -1.22 28.75 -26.86
N SER A 342 -1.36 28.12 -25.68
CA SER A 342 -0.89 28.63 -24.38
C SER A 342 0.33 27.89 -23.86
N VAL A 343 1.36 28.57 -23.37
CA VAL A 343 2.51 27.92 -22.74
C VAL A 343 2.12 27.28 -21.41
N PHE A 344 1.45 28.04 -20.55
CA PHE A 344 0.98 27.60 -19.23
C PHE A 344 -0.54 27.62 -19.10
N CYS A 345 -1.12 26.64 -18.42
CA CYS A 345 -2.56 26.53 -18.22
C CYS A 345 -2.87 26.54 -16.72
N LEU A 346 -3.58 27.57 -16.27
CA LEU A 346 -3.91 27.75 -14.86
C LEU A 346 -4.96 26.73 -14.41
N GLN A 347 -4.67 25.97 -13.35
CA GLN A 347 -5.52 24.90 -12.80
C GLN A 347 -5.86 25.14 -11.32
N PRO A 348 -6.54 26.26 -10.97
CA PRO A 348 -7.00 26.48 -9.61
C PRO A 348 -8.08 25.47 -9.20
N PRO A 349 -8.13 25.08 -7.91
CA PRO A 349 -9.24 24.29 -7.36
C PRO A 349 -10.62 24.92 -7.64
N GLY A 350 -11.64 24.06 -7.67
CA GLY A 350 -13.04 24.45 -7.84
C GLY A 350 -13.88 23.97 -6.67
N ASP A 351 -14.96 23.25 -6.98
CA ASP A 351 -15.78 22.55 -5.96
C ASP A 351 -14.99 21.42 -5.27
N SER A 352 -14.01 20.86 -5.99
CA SER A 352 -13.06 19.84 -5.56
C SER A 352 -11.61 20.32 -5.82
N LEU A 353 -10.63 19.46 -5.51
CA LEU A 353 -9.21 19.81 -5.58
C LEU A 353 -8.69 19.83 -7.01
N THR A 354 -9.22 18.98 -7.89
CA THR A 354 -8.80 18.91 -9.29
C THR A 354 -9.98 19.06 -10.25
N ARG A 355 -9.72 18.89 -11.54
CA ARG A 355 -10.72 18.96 -12.61
C ARG A 355 -10.22 18.26 -13.87
N ARG A 356 -11.15 17.81 -14.71
CA ARG A 356 -10.85 17.30 -16.06
C ARG A 356 -9.88 18.19 -16.85
N SER A 357 -10.04 19.50 -16.76
CA SER A 357 -9.21 20.49 -17.48
C SER A 357 -7.70 20.39 -17.19
N VAL A 358 -7.28 19.75 -16.09
CA VAL A 358 -5.87 19.38 -15.86
C VAL A 358 -5.39 18.42 -16.96
N PHE A 359 -6.15 17.37 -17.23
CA PHE A 359 -5.84 16.36 -18.24
C PHE A 359 -6.00 16.92 -19.66
N ASP A 360 -7.01 17.77 -19.89
CA ASP A 360 -7.15 18.44 -21.19
C ASP A 360 -5.97 19.39 -21.47
N SER A 361 -5.40 20.03 -20.43
CA SER A 361 -4.18 20.86 -20.61
C SER A 361 -2.94 20.03 -20.96
N ILE A 362 -2.77 18.87 -20.31
CA ILE A 362 -1.69 17.93 -20.63
C ILE A 362 -1.87 17.38 -22.06
N LEU A 363 -3.11 16.99 -22.42
CA LEU A 363 -3.46 16.53 -23.76
C LEU A 363 -3.12 17.57 -24.83
N ALA A 364 -3.33 18.85 -24.53
CA ALA A 364 -2.99 19.96 -25.41
C ALA A 364 -1.50 20.33 -25.43
N GLY A 365 -0.64 19.68 -24.62
CA GLY A 365 0.77 20.03 -24.45
C GLY A 365 1.02 21.33 -23.67
N CYS A 366 0.03 21.82 -22.94
CA CYS A 366 0.10 23.03 -22.13
C CYS A 366 0.57 22.68 -20.70
N ILE A 367 1.53 23.43 -20.16
CA ILE A 367 2.11 23.11 -18.85
C ILE A 367 1.11 23.50 -17.74
N PRO A 368 0.59 22.53 -16.96
CA PRO A 368 -0.37 22.83 -15.90
C PRO A 368 0.28 23.65 -14.77
N VAL A 369 -0.43 24.67 -14.30
CA VAL A 369 -0.05 25.48 -13.15
C VAL A 369 -1.02 25.20 -12.00
N PHE A 370 -0.53 24.58 -10.94
CA PHE A 370 -1.33 24.18 -9.79
C PHE A 370 -1.23 25.19 -8.65
N PHE A 371 -2.34 25.34 -7.93
CA PHE A 371 -2.43 26.22 -6.74
C PHE A 371 -2.68 25.43 -5.45
N ASN A 372 -2.76 24.10 -5.56
CA ASN A 372 -2.89 23.19 -4.44
C ASN A 372 -2.20 21.86 -4.81
N GLN A 373 -1.34 21.34 -3.93
CA GLN A 373 -0.64 20.06 -4.17
C GLN A 373 -1.61 18.88 -4.30
N GLY A 374 -2.78 18.97 -3.65
CA GLY A 374 -3.86 18.03 -3.77
C GLY A 374 -4.54 18.01 -5.14
N SER A 375 -4.23 18.95 -6.06
CA SER A 375 -4.80 18.93 -7.42
C SER A 375 -4.20 17.84 -8.30
N ALA A 376 -2.96 17.40 -8.05
CA ALA A 376 -2.30 16.40 -8.87
C ALA A 376 -1.34 15.50 -8.09
N TYR A 377 -0.35 16.08 -7.40
CA TYR A 377 0.82 15.39 -6.84
C TYR A 377 0.45 14.29 -5.84
N LYS A 378 -0.60 14.54 -5.04
CA LYS A 378 -1.10 13.56 -4.06
C LYS A 378 -2.20 12.65 -4.58
N GLN A 379 -2.63 12.79 -5.83
CA GLN A 379 -3.78 12.05 -6.39
C GLN A 379 -3.35 10.99 -7.39
N TYR A 380 -2.63 11.37 -8.45
CA TYR A 380 -2.42 10.55 -9.65
C TYR A 380 -1.05 9.87 -9.66
N VAL A 381 -0.67 9.28 -8.54
CA VAL A 381 0.68 8.71 -8.31
C VAL A 381 1.06 7.57 -9.27
N TRP A 382 0.09 6.96 -9.95
CA TRP A 382 0.34 5.94 -10.98
C TRP A 382 0.54 6.54 -12.38
N HIS A 383 -0.09 7.68 -12.66
CA HIS A 383 -0.19 8.24 -14.01
C HIS A 383 0.70 9.47 -14.21
N LEU A 384 1.05 10.19 -13.14
CA LEU A 384 1.91 11.37 -13.17
C LEU A 384 3.27 11.11 -12.50
N PRO A 385 4.35 11.79 -12.92
CA PRO A 385 5.68 11.65 -12.31
C PRO A 385 5.72 12.20 -10.88
N ASN A 386 6.60 11.66 -10.04
CA ASN A 386 6.83 12.17 -8.68
C ASN A 386 7.60 13.49 -8.65
N ASN A 387 8.34 13.83 -9.71
CA ASN A 387 9.05 15.10 -9.80
C ASN A 387 8.12 16.16 -10.38
N ASP A 388 7.35 16.81 -9.51
CA ASP A 388 6.32 17.78 -9.85
C ASP A 388 6.84 18.90 -10.78
N GLY A 389 8.06 19.38 -10.54
CA GLY A 389 8.69 20.48 -11.28
C GLY A 389 9.16 20.12 -12.70
N GLU A 390 9.10 18.85 -13.09
CA GLU A 390 9.44 18.38 -14.43
C GLU A 390 8.30 18.49 -15.43
N TYR A 391 7.06 18.67 -14.99
CA TYR A 391 5.90 18.73 -15.89
C TYR A 391 4.90 19.83 -15.53
N SER A 392 5.11 20.55 -14.43
CA SER A 392 4.14 21.53 -13.93
C SER A 392 4.80 22.66 -13.14
N VAL A 393 4.03 23.71 -12.90
CA VAL A 393 4.42 24.83 -12.02
C VAL A 393 3.48 24.85 -10.81
N TYR A 394 4.04 25.01 -9.61
CA TYR A 394 3.25 25.19 -8.39
C TYR A 394 3.35 26.63 -7.90
N ILE A 395 2.20 27.30 -7.77
CA ILE A 395 2.11 28.66 -7.20
C ILE A 395 1.32 28.56 -5.88
N PRO A 396 1.98 28.71 -4.72
CA PRO A 396 1.31 28.72 -3.42
C PRO A 396 0.24 29.81 -3.32
N VAL A 397 -0.92 29.50 -2.73
CA VAL A 397 -2.04 30.46 -2.54
C VAL A 397 -1.61 31.75 -1.84
N LYS A 398 -0.64 31.68 -0.92
CA LYS A 398 -0.11 32.86 -0.22
C LYS A 398 0.48 33.90 -1.19
N GLU A 399 1.08 33.47 -2.29
CA GLU A 399 1.71 34.37 -3.26
C GLU A 399 0.67 35.18 -4.02
N LEU A 400 -0.51 34.60 -4.28
CA LEU A 400 -1.62 35.31 -4.92
C LEU A 400 -2.15 36.47 -4.06
N ARG A 401 -2.08 36.35 -2.73
CA ARG A 401 -2.61 37.36 -1.81
C ARG A 401 -1.65 38.51 -1.55
N ILE A 402 -0.36 38.23 -1.51
CA ILE A 402 0.67 39.18 -1.06
C ILE A 402 1.35 39.85 -2.27
N GLY A 403 1.37 39.19 -3.43
CA GLY A 403 2.21 39.57 -4.57
C GLY A 403 1.64 40.58 -5.56
N GLY A 404 0.50 41.23 -5.29
CA GLY A 404 -0.12 42.17 -6.22
C GLY A 404 -0.85 41.51 -7.40
N LYS A 405 -1.38 42.33 -8.33
CA LYS A 405 -2.29 41.89 -9.42
C LYS A 405 -1.59 41.18 -10.60
N SER A 406 -0.27 41.23 -10.69
CA SER A 406 0.55 40.66 -11.78
C SER A 406 1.34 39.43 -11.36
N LYS A 407 1.13 38.90 -10.13
CA LYS A 407 2.06 37.93 -9.55
C LYS A 407 2.21 36.64 -10.36
N ILE A 408 1.10 36.12 -10.91
CA ILE A 408 1.14 34.93 -11.77
C ILE A 408 1.98 35.19 -13.02
N GLU A 409 1.79 36.34 -13.67
CA GLU A 409 2.55 36.72 -14.86
C GLU A 409 4.05 36.83 -14.55
N GLU A 410 4.42 37.53 -13.48
CA GLU A 410 5.82 37.67 -13.04
C GLU A 410 6.50 36.32 -12.82
N ILE A 411 5.83 35.40 -12.11
CA ILE A 411 6.37 34.06 -11.83
C ILE A 411 6.57 33.29 -13.13
N LEU A 412 5.58 33.29 -14.02
CA LEU A 412 5.62 32.49 -15.25
C LEU A 412 6.60 33.07 -16.28
N GLN A 413 6.75 34.39 -16.36
CA GLN A 413 7.76 35.05 -17.20
C GLN A 413 9.19 34.81 -16.68
N GLY A 414 9.36 34.67 -15.37
CA GLY A 414 10.66 34.41 -14.75
C GLY A 414 11.19 32.98 -14.94
N ILE A 415 10.42 32.07 -15.56
CA ILE A 415 10.86 30.70 -15.81
C ILE A 415 11.76 30.67 -17.05
N PRO A 416 13.02 30.19 -16.95
CA PRO A 416 13.90 30.08 -18.11
C PRO A 416 13.30 29.25 -19.23
N ASN A 417 13.49 29.69 -20.48
CA ASN A 417 12.88 29.04 -21.64
C ASN A 417 13.31 27.58 -21.80
N GLU A 418 14.54 27.23 -21.43
CA GLU A 418 15.05 25.85 -21.43
C GLU A 418 14.22 24.96 -20.50
N LYS A 419 13.84 25.48 -19.32
CA LYS A 419 12.99 24.78 -18.37
C LYS A 419 11.56 24.64 -18.89
N VAL A 420 11.04 25.65 -19.58
CA VAL A 420 9.73 25.59 -20.25
C VAL A 420 9.71 24.50 -21.32
N ILE A 421 10.74 24.42 -22.15
CA ILE A 421 10.88 23.39 -23.19
C ILE A 421 10.91 21.99 -22.54
N GLY A 422 11.76 21.79 -21.53
CA GLY A 422 11.85 20.51 -20.82
C GLY A 422 10.53 20.10 -20.15
N MET A 423 9.84 21.05 -19.49
CA MET A 423 8.51 20.79 -18.93
C MET A 423 7.50 20.37 -19.99
N ARG A 424 7.47 21.07 -21.12
CA ARG A 424 6.55 20.77 -22.23
C ARG A 424 6.82 19.40 -22.85
N GLU A 425 8.08 19.02 -23.04
CA GLU A 425 8.43 17.68 -23.54
C GLU A 425 7.93 16.58 -22.60
N ASN A 426 8.09 16.77 -21.30
CA ASN A 426 7.55 15.84 -20.30
C ASN A 426 6.02 15.81 -20.31
N VAL A 427 5.35 16.95 -20.41
CA VAL A 427 3.88 17.01 -20.56
C VAL A 427 3.41 16.21 -21.78
N ILE A 428 4.06 16.37 -22.93
CA ILE A 428 3.73 15.63 -24.16
C ILE A 428 3.93 14.12 -23.96
N ARG A 429 4.99 13.71 -23.26
CA ARG A 429 5.26 12.30 -22.94
C ARG A 429 4.19 11.66 -22.02
N LEU A 430 3.42 12.45 -21.29
CA LEU A 430 2.35 11.96 -20.41
C LEU A 430 1.05 11.62 -21.15
N VAL A 431 0.83 12.16 -22.35
CA VAL A 431 -0.40 11.97 -23.14
C VAL A 431 -0.87 10.50 -23.17
N PRO A 432 -0.03 9.52 -23.55
CA PRO A 432 -0.36 8.09 -23.45
C PRO A 432 -1.08 7.68 -22.16
N LYS A 433 -0.49 8.06 -21.02
CA LYS A 433 -0.89 7.61 -19.69
C LYS A 433 -2.14 8.30 -19.18
N ILE A 434 -2.66 9.32 -19.86
CA ILE A 434 -3.85 10.05 -19.42
C ILE A 434 -5.06 9.88 -20.34
N VAL A 435 -4.88 9.25 -21.51
CA VAL A 435 -5.97 8.98 -22.46
C VAL A 435 -6.43 7.53 -22.34
N TYR A 436 -7.70 7.29 -22.66
CA TYR A 436 -8.26 5.95 -22.74
C TYR A 436 -8.40 5.58 -24.21
N THR A 437 -7.62 4.62 -24.71
CA THR A 437 -7.70 4.20 -26.11
C THR A 437 -9.03 3.51 -26.40
N LYS A 438 -9.48 3.54 -27.65
CA LYS A 438 -10.69 2.85 -28.07
C LYS A 438 -10.53 1.34 -27.84
N PRO A 439 -11.53 0.65 -27.26
CA PRO A 439 -11.49 -0.80 -27.12
C PRO A 439 -11.26 -1.47 -28.48
N ASN A 440 -10.16 -2.21 -28.62
CA ASN A 440 -9.82 -2.94 -29.84
C ASN A 440 -9.27 -4.33 -29.48
N ARG A 441 -9.88 -5.38 -30.04
CA ARG A 441 -9.45 -6.77 -29.83
C ARG A 441 -8.16 -7.12 -30.57
N TYR A 442 -7.85 -6.40 -31.63
CA TYR A 442 -6.63 -6.58 -32.42
C TYR A 442 -5.74 -5.39 -32.13
N LYS A 443 -4.71 -5.52 -31.29
CA LYS A 443 -3.63 -4.54 -31.22
C LYS A 443 -2.72 -4.80 -32.42
N PRO A 444 -2.77 -4.01 -33.51
CA PRO A 444 -1.98 -4.28 -34.71
C PRO A 444 -0.47 -4.07 -34.45
N ASP A 445 -0.11 -3.28 -33.44
CA ASP A 445 1.26 -2.88 -33.16
C ASP A 445 1.92 -3.77 -32.10
N LYS A 446 3.12 -4.28 -32.38
CA LYS A 446 3.99 -4.94 -31.40
C LYS A 446 4.50 -3.98 -30.30
N GLU A 447 4.44 -2.67 -30.55
CA GLU A 447 4.70 -1.65 -29.52
C GLU A 447 3.39 -1.35 -28.78
N THR A 448 3.21 -1.93 -27.59
CA THR A 448 2.09 -1.58 -26.71
C THR A 448 2.47 -0.39 -25.85
N LEU A 449 2.06 0.80 -26.27
CA LEU A 449 2.10 1.99 -25.43
C LEU A 449 0.94 1.93 -24.41
N GLU A 450 1.29 1.89 -23.12
CA GLU A 450 0.32 1.76 -22.02
C GLU A 450 -0.56 3.02 -21.91
N ASP A 451 -1.88 2.83 -22.02
CA ASP A 451 -2.85 3.91 -21.84
C ASP A 451 -3.27 4.08 -20.37
N ALA A 452 -4.17 5.03 -20.07
CA ALA A 452 -4.64 5.27 -18.70
C ALA A 452 -5.29 4.03 -18.04
N PHE A 453 -5.96 3.19 -18.82
CA PHE A 453 -6.55 1.93 -18.35
C PHE A 453 -5.46 0.90 -18.06
N ASP A 454 -4.49 0.72 -18.95
CA ASP A 454 -3.39 -0.24 -18.76
C ASP A 454 -2.60 0.10 -17.48
N VAL A 455 -2.28 1.38 -17.29
CA VAL A 455 -1.60 1.88 -16.08
C VAL A 455 -2.42 1.62 -14.82
N ALA A 456 -3.73 1.89 -14.86
CA ALA A 456 -4.62 1.69 -13.72
C ALA A 456 -4.78 0.20 -13.35
N VAL A 457 -4.96 -0.67 -14.35
CA VAL A 457 -5.07 -2.12 -14.15
C VAL A 457 -3.77 -2.71 -13.59
N LYS A 458 -2.63 -2.29 -14.13
CA LYS A 458 -1.31 -2.69 -13.60
C LYS A 458 -1.11 -2.21 -12.16
N GLY A 459 -1.51 -0.97 -11.86
CA GLY A 459 -1.44 -0.39 -10.52
C GLY A 459 -2.26 -1.19 -9.50
N VAL A 460 -3.51 -1.50 -9.82
CA VAL A 460 -4.39 -2.23 -8.91
C VAL A 460 -3.99 -3.71 -8.73
N ILE A 461 -3.54 -4.39 -9.80
CA ILE A 461 -3.00 -5.75 -9.69
C ILE A 461 -1.78 -5.77 -8.76
N LYS A 462 -0.85 -4.82 -8.93
CA LYS A 462 0.34 -4.71 -8.08
C LYS A 462 -0.06 -4.49 -6.61
N ARG A 463 -0.99 -3.57 -6.36
CA ARG A 463 -1.52 -3.28 -5.02
C ARG A 463 -2.13 -4.51 -4.35
N ILE A 464 -2.92 -5.29 -5.10
CA ILE A 464 -3.56 -6.52 -4.60
C ILE A 464 -2.52 -7.61 -4.33
N GLU A 465 -1.50 -7.73 -5.18
CA GLU A 465 -0.42 -8.68 -4.97
C GLU A 465 0.42 -8.34 -3.72
N GLU A 466 0.62 -7.05 -3.43
CA GLU A 466 1.23 -6.59 -2.17
C GLU A 466 0.39 -7.00 -0.95
N GLU A 467 -0.94 -6.78 -0.96
CA GLU A 467 -1.84 -7.26 0.11
C GLU A 467 -1.74 -8.78 0.29
N ARG A 468 -1.71 -9.52 -0.82
CA ARG A 468 -1.65 -10.98 -0.80
C ARG A 468 -0.40 -11.46 -0.09
N ARG A 469 0.76 -10.85 -0.37
CA ARG A 469 2.03 -11.18 0.30
C ARG A 469 1.98 -10.86 1.77
N GLU A 470 1.46 -9.68 2.15
CA GLU A 470 1.32 -9.31 3.56
C GLU A 470 0.44 -10.28 4.34
N ILE A 471 -0.71 -10.69 3.77
CA ILE A 471 -1.59 -11.69 4.39
C ILE A 471 -0.88 -13.04 4.51
N GLN A 472 -0.18 -13.48 3.48
CA GLN A 472 0.57 -14.74 3.51
C GLN A 472 1.67 -14.72 4.57
N ASP A 473 2.41 -13.62 4.69
CA ASP A 473 3.48 -13.48 5.66
C ASP A 473 2.94 -13.40 7.10
N PHE A 474 1.80 -12.73 7.30
CA PHE A 474 1.08 -12.75 8.57
C PHE A 474 0.60 -14.16 8.95
N MET A 475 0.04 -14.92 8.00
CA MET A 475 -0.37 -16.31 8.22
C MET A 475 0.80 -17.22 8.56
N LYS A 476 1.94 -17.08 7.86
CA LYS A 476 3.18 -17.81 8.16
C LYS A 476 3.64 -17.51 9.60
N LEU A 477 3.68 -16.24 9.99
CA LEU A 477 4.08 -15.82 11.34
C LEU A 477 3.17 -16.40 12.42
N ASN A 478 1.85 -16.41 12.21
CA ASN A 478 0.90 -16.99 13.16
C ASN A 478 1.01 -18.51 13.28
N ASN A 479 1.26 -19.21 12.17
CA ASN A 479 1.51 -20.65 12.19
C ASN A 479 2.77 -20.98 13.00
N VAL A 480 3.83 -20.18 12.85
CA VAL A 480 5.06 -20.30 13.66
C VAL A 480 4.74 -20.11 15.15
N LYS A 481 3.98 -19.08 15.51
CA LYS A 481 3.55 -18.84 16.90
C LYS A 481 2.72 -20.01 17.46
N LYS A 482 1.80 -20.58 16.67
CA LYS A 482 0.97 -21.73 17.08
C LYS A 482 1.80 -22.99 17.31
N LEU A 483 2.71 -23.31 16.39
CA LEU A 483 3.63 -24.44 16.53
C LEU A 483 4.51 -24.30 17.78
N TYR A 484 4.98 -23.09 18.07
CA TYR A 484 5.74 -22.79 19.27
C TYR A 484 4.90 -22.97 20.55
N GLY A 485 3.66 -22.48 20.56
CA GLY A 485 2.73 -22.70 21.67
C GLY A 485 2.45 -24.19 21.93
N GLN A 486 2.20 -24.98 20.88
CA GLN A 486 1.99 -26.43 21.01
C GLN A 486 3.24 -27.17 21.52
N PHE A 487 4.44 -26.70 21.14
CA PHE A 487 5.69 -27.25 21.64
C PHE A 487 5.87 -27.00 23.15
N LEU A 488 5.50 -25.80 23.62
CA LEU A 488 5.54 -25.46 25.05
C LEU A 488 4.61 -26.35 25.87
N GLU A 489 3.37 -26.56 25.41
CA GLU A 489 2.41 -27.43 26.12
C GLU A 489 2.90 -28.87 26.24
N MET A 490 3.45 -29.44 25.16
CA MET A 490 4.03 -30.79 25.20
C MET A 490 5.23 -30.92 26.13
N LEU A 491 6.04 -29.87 26.26
CA LEU A 491 7.17 -29.85 27.21
C LEU A 491 6.69 -29.82 28.65
N VAL A 492 5.65 -29.04 28.93
CA VAL A 492 5.01 -29.00 30.25
C VAL A 492 4.48 -30.38 30.63
N GLU A 493 3.75 -31.05 29.72
CA GLU A 493 3.22 -32.41 29.94
C GLU A 493 4.35 -33.42 30.18
N LYS A 494 5.44 -33.38 29.39
CA LYS A 494 6.57 -34.32 29.56
C LYS A 494 7.35 -34.14 30.86
N VAL A 495 7.49 -32.90 31.32
CA VAL A 495 8.13 -32.59 32.62
C VAL A 495 7.26 -33.08 33.78
N GLN A 496 5.94 -33.13 33.58
CA GLN A 496 4.96 -33.63 34.53
C GLN A 496 4.98 -35.15 34.69
N ASP A 497 5.27 -35.88 33.59
CA ASP A 497 5.21 -37.35 33.52
C ASP A 497 6.46 -38.04 34.11
N GLU A 498 7.64 -37.40 34.03
CA GLU A 498 8.86 -38.09 34.45
C GLU A 498 9.19 -37.96 35.94
N HIS A 499 9.08 -36.81 36.62
CA HIS A 499 9.66 -36.68 37.99
C HIS A 499 9.02 -35.66 38.97
N CYS A 500 7.90 -35.01 38.65
CA CYS A 500 7.42 -33.86 39.46
C CYS A 500 5.88 -33.84 39.66
N HIS A 501 5.30 -34.85 40.33
CA HIS A 501 3.85 -34.95 40.58
C HIS A 501 3.25 -33.96 41.59
N ASN A 502 4.07 -33.24 42.37
CA ASN A 502 3.60 -32.34 43.46
C ASN A 502 3.89 -30.84 43.22
N LEU A 503 4.18 -30.41 41.99
CA LEU A 503 4.37 -28.98 41.67
C LEU A 503 3.08 -28.31 41.19
N ASP A 504 2.77 -27.14 41.75
CA ASP A 504 1.68 -26.27 41.29
C ASP A 504 1.87 -25.89 39.81
N ILE A 505 1.00 -26.46 38.97
CA ILE A 505 1.00 -26.39 37.51
C ILE A 505 1.01 -24.94 37.02
N THR A 506 0.34 -24.04 37.75
CA THR A 506 0.21 -22.63 37.39
C THR A 506 1.55 -21.90 37.51
N ASN A 507 2.34 -22.26 38.53
CA ASN A 507 3.63 -21.66 38.84
C ASN A 507 4.73 -22.21 37.92
N LEU A 508 4.70 -23.51 37.59
CA LEU A 508 5.62 -24.11 36.62
C LEU A 508 5.36 -23.61 35.19
N ARG A 509 4.10 -23.51 34.75
CA ARG A 509 3.72 -22.91 33.45
C ARG A 509 4.20 -21.46 33.35
N SER A 510 3.92 -20.63 34.36
CA SER A 510 4.30 -19.22 34.37
C SER A 510 5.83 -19.05 34.34
N LYS A 511 6.56 -19.91 35.05
CA LYS A 511 8.04 -19.90 35.08
C LYS A 511 8.67 -20.45 33.80
N LEU A 512 8.13 -21.52 33.19
CA LEU A 512 8.60 -22.03 31.89
C LEU A 512 8.33 -21.03 30.76
N ILE A 513 7.16 -20.40 30.75
CA ILE A 513 6.83 -19.32 29.81
C ILE A 513 7.79 -18.13 30.02
N ALA A 514 8.09 -17.75 31.26
CA ALA A 514 9.03 -16.67 31.57
C ALA A 514 10.50 -17.03 31.26
N TYR A 515 10.92 -18.29 31.43
CA TYR A 515 12.30 -18.73 31.17
C TYR A 515 12.56 -18.96 29.68
N MET A 516 11.61 -19.59 28.96
CA MET A 516 11.72 -19.90 27.53
C MET A 516 11.45 -18.69 26.62
N ALA A 517 10.65 -17.70 27.07
CA ALA A 517 10.47 -16.44 26.35
C ALA A 517 11.76 -15.62 26.22
N TRP A 518 12.79 -15.88 27.05
CA TRP A 518 14.02 -15.09 27.07
C TRP A 518 15.25 -15.89 26.63
N GLY A 519 15.32 -17.21 26.93
CA GLY A 519 16.42 -18.07 26.49
C GLY A 519 16.42 -18.42 24.99
N ASN A 520 15.25 -18.55 24.36
CA ASN A 520 15.14 -19.01 22.96
C ASN A 520 14.96 -17.91 21.92
N VAL A 521 14.76 -16.65 22.32
CA VAL A 521 14.78 -15.51 21.38
C VAL A 521 16.17 -15.37 20.74
N TRP A 522 17.24 -15.57 21.52
CA TRP A 522 18.62 -15.57 21.01
C TRP A 522 18.90 -16.72 20.03
N THR A 523 18.38 -17.92 20.30
CA THR A 523 18.54 -19.12 19.44
C THR A 523 17.72 -19.04 18.14
N ILE A 524 16.55 -18.39 18.19
CA ILE A 524 15.71 -18.08 17.02
C ILE A 524 16.37 -17.00 16.16
N VAL A 525 16.95 -15.96 16.78
CA VAL A 525 17.69 -14.89 16.09
C VAL A 525 18.94 -15.42 15.39
N GLU A 526 19.68 -16.36 15.98
CA GLU A 526 20.81 -17.03 15.30
C GLU A 526 20.38 -18.05 14.23
N HIS A 527 19.15 -18.59 14.25
CA HIS A 527 18.62 -19.38 13.13
C HIS A 527 18.09 -18.52 11.98
N LEU A 528 17.61 -17.30 12.26
CA LEU A 528 17.24 -16.31 11.25
C LEU A 528 18.47 -15.80 10.46
N ARG A 529 19.68 -15.95 11.00
CA ARG A 529 20.96 -15.78 10.27
C ARG A 529 21.06 -16.67 9.03
N ILE A 530 20.39 -17.83 9.02
CA ILE A 530 20.54 -18.87 7.98
C ILE A 530 19.45 -18.75 6.89
N ILE A 531 18.35 -18.01 7.13
CA ILE A 531 17.23 -17.91 6.19
C ILE A 531 16.79 -16.44 5.96
N TYR A 532 17.39 -15.83 4.93
CA TYR A 532 16.84 -14.82 4.02
C TYR A 532 16.41 -13.40 4.48
N TYR A 533 16.75 -12.87 5.65
CA TYR A 533 16.57 -11.41 5.91
C TYR A 533 17.69 -10.80 6.79
N PRO A 534 18.76 -10.24 6.20
CA PRO A 534 19.90 -9.65 6.94
C PRO A 534 19.54 -8.42 7.78
N GLU A 535 18.55 -7.64 7.36
CA GLU A 535 18.13 -6.41 8.02
C GLU A 535 17.41 -6.69 9.35
N ILE A 536 16.52 -7.69 9.36
CA ILE A 536 15.81 -8.15 10.57
C ILE A 536 16.79 -8.74 11.59
N TYR A 537 17.83 -9.45 11.13
CA TYR A 537 18.89 -9.99 11.98
C TYR A 537 19.69 -8.90 12.69
N ASN A 538 20.09 -7.84 11.97
CA ASN A 538 20.91 -6.76 12.54
C ASN A 538 20.14 -5.94 13.60
N THR A 539 18.85 -5.66 13.35
CA THR A 539 18.00 -4.94 14.31
C THR A 539 17.76 -5.76 15.60
N LEU A 540 17.48 -7.07 15.47
CA LEU A 540 17.28 -7.94 16.62
C LEU A 540 18.57 -8.17 17.42
N LYS A 541 19.72 -8.27 16.75
CA LYS A 541 21.04 -8.46 17.37
C LYS A 541 21.50 -7.24 18.18
N GLU A 542 21.28 -6.03 17.68
CA GLU A 542 21.58 -4.80 18.44
C GLU A 542 20.68 -4.64 19.65
N SER A 543 19.39 -4.99 19.55
CA SER A 543 18.47 -4.98 20.70
C SER A 543 18.88 -5.98 21.77
N LEU A 544 19.25 -7.22 21.40
CA LEU A 544 19.61 -8.26 22.37
C LEU A 544 20.97 -8.02 23.03
N ASN A 545 21.98 -7.50 22.31
CA ASN A 545 23.29 -7.15 22.89
C ASN A 545 23.19 -5.99 23.90
N THR A 546 22.16 -5.16 23.81
CA THR A 546 21.92 -4.04 24.74
C THR A 546 21.22 -4.50 26.03
N GLU A 547 20.52 -5.64 26.00
CA GLU A 547 19.68 -6.16 27.09
C GLU A 547 20.37 -7.24 27.95
N TRP A 548 21.25 -8.05 27.35
CA TRP A 548 21.91 -9.21 27.99
C TRP A 548 22.72 -8.89 29.28
N PRO A 549 23.53 -7.81 29.35
CA PRO A 549 24.31 -7.49 30.56
C PRO A 549 23.47 -6.99 31.74
N LYS A 550 22.20 -6.66 31.51
CA LYS A 550 21.30 -6.03 32.50
C LYS A 550 20.62 -7.06 33.41
N LEU A 551 20.69 -8.34 33.04
CA LEU A 551 20.01 -9.46 33.69
C LEU A 551 20.95 -10.43 34.42
N SER A 552 22.28 -10.26 34.29
CA SER A 552 23.26 -11.00 35.11
C SER A 552 23.20 -10.60 36.59
N ASP A 553 22.65 -9.44 36.91
CA ASP A 553 22.49 -8.94 38.28
C ASP A 553 21.24 -9.49 39.01
N ILE A 554 20.33 -10.19 38.30
CA ILE A 554 19.18 -10.88 38.93
C ILE A 554 19.60 -12.27 39.45
N ARG A 555 20.81 -12.73 39.14
CA ARG A 555 21.31 -14.06 39.56
C ARG A 555 21.59 -14.16 41.06
N THR A 556 21.56 -13.06 41.80
CA THR A 556 21.94 -12.99 43.22
C THR A 556 20.75 -12.84 44.19
N SER A 557 19.51 -12.79 43.70
CA SER A 557 18.32 -12.59 44.55
C SER A 557 17.22 -13.62 44.27
N THR A 558 17.52 -14.90 44.53
CA THR A 558 16.47 -15.94 44.70
C THR A 558 16.53 -16.51 46.11
N PRO A 559 15.42 -16.52 46.88
CA PRO A 559 15.36 -17.26 48.12
C PRO A 559 15.39 -18.76 47.83
N VAL A 560 16.04 -19.48 48.75
CA VAL A 560 16.30 -20.92 48.75
C VAL A 560 15.11 -21.74 48.25
N LEU A 561 15.23 -22.29 47.04
CA LEU A 561 14.41 -23.42 46.60
C LEU A 561 14.91 -24.67 47.30
N SER A 562 14.00 -25.41 47.92
CA SER A 562 14.30 -26.74 48.44
C SER A 562 14.89 -27.62 47.34
N THR A 563 15.82 -28.48 47.74
CA THR A 563 16.73 -29.27 46.89
C THR A 563 16.08 -30.12 45.80
N ASN A 564 14.76 -30.36 45.88
CA ASN A 564 14.01 -31.10 44.86
C ASN A 564 13.56 -30.25 43.65
N GLY A 565 13.35 -28.94 43.81
CA GLY A 565 12.86 -28.06 42.73
C GLY A 565 13.93 -27.66 41.70
N ALA A 566 15.18 -27.49 42.14
CA ALA A 566 16.31 -27.14 41.27
C ALA A 566 16.73 -28.30 40.34
N SER A 567 16.48 -29.55 40.77
CA SER A 567 16.74 -30.77 40.01
C SER A 567 15.79 -30.94 38.82
N CYS A 568 14.47 -30.75 39.01
CA CYS A 568 13.49 -30.82 37.92
C CYS A 568 13.71 -29.75 36.83
N VAL A 569 14.10 -28.52 37.20
CA VAL A 569 14.39 -27.43 36.23
C VAL A 569 15.64 -27.75 35.39
N THR A 570 16.70 -28.25 36.01
CA THR A 570 17.95 -28.63 35.31
C THR A 570 17.74 -29.83 34.39
N TYR A 571 16.91 -30.79 34.81
CA TYR A 571 16.51 -31.95 34.01
C TYR A 571 15.62 -31.57 32.82
N ALA A 572 14.63 -30.68 33.03
CA ALA A 572 13.80 -30.12 31.96
C ALA A 572 14.63 -29.38 30.89
N ILE A 573 15.64 -28.61 31.29
CA ILE A 573 16.56 -27.90 30.37
C ILE A 573 17.41 -28.87 29.53
N ASN A 574 17.82 -30.00 30.10
CA ASN A 574 18.60 -31.02 29.38
C ASN A 574 17.73 -31.84 28.42
N ILE A 575 16.49 -32.16 28.79
CA ILE A 575 15.49 -32.75 27.89
C ILE A 575 15.13 -31.77 26.77
N GLU A 576 14.98 -30.48 27.06
CA GLU A 576 14.72 -29.42 26.09
C GLU A 576 15.80 -29.38 25.00
N LYS A 577 17.10 -29.41 25.37
CA LYS A 577 18.22 -29.42 24.41
C LYS A 577 18.23 -30.64 23.50
N VAL A 578 17.86 -31.82 24.01
CA VAL A 578 17.83 -33.08 23.23
C VAL A 578 16.60 -33.14 22.32
N ILE A 579 15.44 -32.72 22.81
CA ILE A 579 14.18 -32.71 22.05
C ILE A 579 14.20 -31.60 20.97
N LEU A 580 14.71 -30.40 21.26
CA LEU A 580 14.86 -29.32 20.28
C LEU A 580 15.76 -29.73 19.12
N LYS A 581 16.85 -30.47 19.38
CA LYS A 581 17.75 -30.97 18.32
C LYS A 581 17.10 -32.03 17.42
N LYS A 582 16.17 -32.83 17.97
CA LYS A 582 15.42 -33.88 17.23
C LYS A 582 14.24 -33.28 16.45
N ARG A 583 13.47 -32.37 17.05
CA ARG A 583 12.33 -31.69 16.41
C ARG A 583 12.72 -30.58 15.46
N SER A 584 13.87 -29.92 15.64
CA SER A 584 14.43 -28.99 14.63
C SER A 584 14.60 -29.70 13.28
N LYS A 585 15.09 -30.96 13.27
CA LYS A 585 15.19 -31.77 12.05
C LYS A 585 13.82 -32.15 11.48
N GLU A 586 12.84 -32.43 12.33
CA GLU A 586 11.49 -32.82 11.94
C GLU A 586 10.64 -31.65 11.42
N ILE A 587 10.80 -30.47 12.01
CA ILE A 587 10.21 -29.19 11.56
C ILE A 587 10.87 -28.76 10.25
N THR A 588 12.19 -28.88 10.12
CA THR A 588 12.91 -28.65 8.84
C THR A 588 12.42 -29.61 7.75
N TYR A 589 12.14 -30.87 8.10
CA TYR A 589 11.58 -31.87 7.18
C TYR A 589 10.11 -31.57 6.81
N LYS A 590 9.26 -31.19 7.76
CA LYS A 590 7.85 -30.80 7.51
C LYS A 590 7.73 -29.48 6.76
N ILE A 591 8.62 -28.51 6.97
CA ILE A 591 8.68 -27.27 6.20
C ILE A 591 9.13 -27.56 4.76
N LYS A 592 10.14 -28.42 4.54
CA LYS A 592 10.51 -28.91 3.19
C LYS A 592 9.39 -29.70 2.49
N ASN A 593 8.64 -30.52 3.22
CA ASN A 593 7.53 -31.30 2.66
C ASN A 593 6.22 -30.49 2.49
N ASN A 594 6.05 -29.38 3.21
CA ASN A 594 4.94 -28.45 2.96
C ASN A 594 5.29 -27.42 1.87
N GLN A 595 6.56 -27.10 1.65
CA GLN A 595 7.02 -26.36 0.45
C GLN A 595 6.77 -27.16 -0.83
N SER A 596 6.90 -28.49 -0.81
CA SER A 596 6.55 -29.32 -1.99
C SER A 596 5.04 -29.44 -2.28
N LYS A 597 4.18 -28.91 -1.42
CA LYS A 597 2.73 -28.73 -1.71
C LYS A 597 2.35 -27.29 -2.05
N VAL A 598 3.30 -26.36 -2.00
CA VAL A 598 3.10 -24.96 -2.37
C VAL A 598 4.38 -24.49 -3.07
N ASP A 599 4.54 -24.89 -4.32
CA ASP A 599 5.41 -24.21 -5.27
C ASP A 599 5.00 -24.55 -6.71
N VAL A 600 4.46 -23.56 -7.40
CA VAL A 600 4.86 -23.28 -8.79
C VAL A 600 4.97 -21.77 -8.93
N LEU A 601 6.20 -21.25 -8.79
CA LEU A 601 6.70 -20.07 -9.49
C LEU A 601 8.23 -20.20 -9.56
N PRO A 602 8.83 -20.42 -10.75
CA PRO A 602 10.27 -20.59 -10.86
C PRO A 602 10.97 -19.21 -10.81
N VAL A 603 11.92 -19.08 -9.90
CA VAL A 603 12.92 -18.01 -9.91
C VAL A 603 13.95 -18.32 -11.00
N VAL A 604 13.97 -17.51 -12.04
CA VAL A 604 14.99 -17.53 -13.10
C VAL A 604 16.34 -17.16 -12.50
N ARG A 605 17.23 -18.14 -12.34
CA ARG A 605 18.67 -17.92 -12.15
C ARG A 605 19.28 -17.51 -13.49
N LYS A 606 19.72 -16.26 -13.60
CA LYS A 606 20.62 -15.83 -14.68
C LYS A 606 21.94 -16.60 -14.59
N LYS A 607 22.21 -17.41 -15.62
CA LYS A 607 23.44 -18.16 -15.84
C LYS A 607 24.40 -17.27 -16.62
N GLY A 608 25.31 -16.58 -15.93
CA GLY A 608 26.52 -16.00 -16.51
C GLY A 608 27.65 -17.00 -16.36
N ARG A 609 28.06 -17.61 -17.47
CA ARG A 609 29.13 -18.60 -17.56
C ARG A 609 30.41 -17.88 -17.96
N SER A 610 31.46 -17.94 -17.14
CA SER A 610 32.83 -17.98 -17.65
C SER A 610 33.73 -18.69 -16.64
N ASN A 611 34.67 -19.43 -17.21
CA ASN A 611 35.48 -20.48 -16.59
C ASN A 611 36.42 -19.93 -15.52
N MET A 612 36.82 -20.78 -14.58
CA MET A 612 38.23 -21.03 -14.22
C MET A 612 38.27 -21.97 -13.01
N SER A 613 38.31 -23.28 -13.30
CA SER A 613 38.84 -24.26 -12.38
C SER A 613 40.36 -24.11 -12.38
N GLN A 614 40.90 -23.45 -11.37
CA GLN A 614 42.24 -23.65 -10.80
C GLN A 614 42.46 -22.57 -9.74
N VAL A 615 43.22 -22.90 -8.69
CA VAL A 615 43.61 -22.00 -7.58
C VAL A 615 42.59 -21.87 -6.42
N TYR A 616 42.08 -23.00 -5.95
CA TYR A 616 41.74 -23.18 -4.51
C TYR A 616 42.81 -24.06 -3.86
N LEU A 617 44.05 -23.57 -3.86
CA LEU A 617 45.11 -24.02 -2.95
C LEU A 617 46.18 -22.93 -2.98
N LYS A 618 46.48 -22.33 -1.83
CA LYS A 618 47.24 -21.07 -1.62
C LYS A 618 46.39 -19.80 -1.68
N LEU A 619 45.76 -19.47 -0.55
CA LEU A 619 45.77 -18.12 0.08
C LEU A 619 45.00 -18.15 1.42
N SER A 620 45.23 -19.19 2.21
CA SER A 620 44.70 -19.31 3.59
C SER A 620 45.59 -18.60 4.63
N LEU A 621 46.37 -17.59 4.25
CA LEU A 621 47.43 -17.07 5.12
C LEU A 621 47.71 -15.56 5.05
N LEU A 622 46.83 -14.75 4.47
CA LEU A 622 47.05 -13.30 4.38
C LEU A 622 45.78 -12.46 4.60
N GLY A 623 45.14 -12.64 5.76
CA GLY A 623 43.95 -11.87 6.16
C GLY A 623 43.79 -11.76 7.67
N LEU A 624 44.90 -11.73 8.41
CA LEU A 624 44.91 -11.67 9.89
C LEU A 624 45.89 -10.62 10.44
N LEU A 625 46.27 -9.63 9.65
CA LEU A 625 46.94 -8.43 10.15
C LEU A 625 46.36 -7.21 9.43
N VAL A 626 46.18 -6.13 10.20
CA VAL A 626 45.55 -4.85 9.85
C VAL A 626 44.02 -4.84 9.98
N VAL A 627 43.51 -4.78 11.22
CA VAL A 627 42.77 -3.61 11.76
C VAL A 627 42.80 -3.72 13.29
N ALA A 628 43.91 -3.31 13.88
CA ALA A 628 43.94 -2.70 15.20
C ALA A 628 44.56 -1.32 15.00
N VAL A 629 44.17 -0.35 15.84
CA VAL A 629 44.58 1.07 15.82
C VAL A 629 43.68 1.96 14.94
N VAL A 630 42.56 2.43 15.50
CA VAL A 630 42.35 3.80 16.02
C VAL A 630 40.88 3.91 16.47
N THR A 631 40.65 4.05 17.78
CA THR A 631 39.53 4.84 18.30
C THR A 631 40.10 6.19 18.76
N PRO A 632 39.29 7.26 18.73
CA PRO A 632 38.94 7.85 20.03
C PRO A 632 37.46 8.29 20.16
N SER A 633 36.88 7.85 21.29
CA SER A 633 35.96 8.55 22.19
C SER A 633 34.78 9.39 21.66
N ALA A 634 33.57 8.93 21.96
CA ALA A 634 32.50 9.78 22.46
C ALA A 634 31.68 9.02 23.52
N ASN A 635 31.70 9.53 24.75
CA ASN A 635 30.86 9.10 25.86
C ASN A 635 29.37 9.32 25.51
N ALA A 636 28.55 8.29 25.64
CA ALA A 636 27.11 8.46 25.80
C ALA A 636 26.57 7.40 26.77
N ILE A 637 26.23 7.87 27.96
CA ILE A 637 25.56 7.14 29.03
C ILE A 637 24.22 6.61 28.50
N ARG A 638 24.11 5.30 28.20
CA ARG A 638 22.83 4.67 27.91
C ARG A 638 22.13 4.31 29.23
N LYS A 639 21.22 5.17 29.67
CA LYS A 639 20.22 4.84 30.70
C LYS A 639 19.33 3.69 30.22
N PHE A 640 19.04 2.78 31.14
CA PHE A 640 18.26 1.56 30.95
C PHE A 640 16.75 1.88 30.94
N VAL A 641 15.96 1.15 30.16
CA VAL A 641 14.48 1.22 30.17
C VAL A 641 13.92 -0.08 30.76
N VAL A 642 13.02 0.03 31.73
CA VAL A 642 12.34 -1.07 32.44
C VAL A 642 10.92 -1.23 31.86
N LEU A 643 10.48 -2.47 31.59
CA LEU A 643 9.17 -2.76 31.00
C LEU A 643 8.03 -2.51 32.01
N GLY A 644 7.10 -1.62 31.63
CA GLY A 644 5.93 -1.18 32.39
C GLY A 644 5.93 0.32 32.70
N GLY A 645 7.13 0.92 32.81
CA GLY A 645 7.33 2.36 33.03
C GLY A 645 7.31 3.18 31.74
N LYS A 646 7.11 4.50 31.87
CA LYS A 646 7.35 5.42 30.76
C LYS A 646 8.84 5.46 30.44
N SER A 647 9.18 5.43 29.16
CA SER A 647 10.55 5.48 28.67
C SER A 647 10.76 6.66 27.76
N ASP A 648 11.86 7.40 27.92
CA ASP A 648 12.17 8.54 27.06
C ASP A 648 12.50 8.07 25.64
N VAL A 649 11.98 8.79 24.63
CA VAL A 649 12.31 8.55 23.23
C VAL A 649 13.53 9.41 22.89
N PRO A 650 14.68 8.82 22.49
CA PRO A 650 15.86 9.60 22.14
C PRO A 650 15.67 10.32 20.80
N ASN A 651 16.47 11.37 20.57
CA ASN A 651 16.54 12.10 19.29
C ASN A 651 15.19 12.65 18.80
N VAL A 652 14.29 13.05 19.71
CA VAL A 652 12.92 13.50 19.41
C VAL A 652 12.86 14.52 18.26
N GLN A 653 13.79 15.48 18.23
CA GLN A 653 13.80 16.57 17.26
C GLN A 653 14.12 16.10 15.83
N THR A 654 14.90 15.02 15.67
CA THR A 654 15.25 14.45 14.36
C THR A 654 14.44 13.18 14.02
N ASN A 655 13.69 12.65 14.98
CA ASN A 655 12.82 11.49 14.79
C ASN A 655 11.52 11.91 14.07
N MET A 656 11.48 11.69 12.75
CA MET A 656 10.36 12.07 11.89
C MET A 656 9.03 11.42 12.31
N GLU A 657 9.03 10.17 12.79
CA GLU A 657 7.81 9.48 13.22
C GLU A 657 7.19 10.16 14.44
N VAL A 658 8.01 10.58 15.40
CA VAL A 658 7.55 11.30 16.60
C VAL A 658 7.10 12.72 16.24
N GLN A 659 7.78 13.40 15.31
CA GLN A 659 7.35 14.71 14.81
C GLN A 659 6.00 14.64 14.09
N GLU A 660 5.78 13.61 13.27
CA GLU A 660 4.49 13.37 12.62
C GLU A 660 3.38 13.04 13.63
N LEU A 661 3.71 12.29 14.68
CA LEU A 661 2.77 12.01 15.75
C LEU A 661 2.40 13.27 16.53
N GLY A 662 3.35 14.18 16.77
CA GLY A 662 3.07 15.49 17.35
C GLY A 662 2.20 16.36 16.46
N ARG A 663 2.45 16.38 15.15
CA ARG A 663 1.62 17.09 14.17
C ARG A 663 0.19 16.56 14.16
N TYR A 664 0.04 15.23 14.18
CA TYR A 664 -1.26 14.57 14.30
C TYR A 664 -2.03 15.03 15.53
N CYS A 665 -1.38 15.12 16.70
CA CYS A 665 -2.03 15.60 17.92
C CYS A 665 -2.58 17.04 17.81
N VAL A 666 -1.80 17.95 17.22
CA VAL A 666 -2.21 19.35 17.01
C VAL A 666 -3.38 19.44 16.03
N GLU A 667 -3.32 18.68 14.93
CA GLU A 667 -4.40 18.62 13.94
C GLU A 667 -5.71 18.09 14.53
N GLN A 668 -5.65 16.99 15.30
CA GLN A 668 -6.83 16.43 15.96
C GLN A 668 -7.44 17.36 17.01
N PHE A 669 -6.61 18.06 17.80
CA PHE A 669 -7.09 19.06 18.75
C PHE A 669 -7.82 20.20 18.03
N ASN A 670 -7.23 20.77 16.97
CA ASN A 670 -7.86 21.82 16.18
C ASN A 670 -9.19 21.37 15.57
N LEU A 671 -9.31 20.11 15.15
CA LEU A 671 -10.56 19.53 14.63
C LEU A 671 -11.63 19.36 15.72
N HIS A 672 -11.22 18.98 16.94
CA HIS A 672 -12.13 18.80 18.07
C HIS A 672 -12.67 20.15 18.59
N GLU A 673 -11.81 21.17 18.71
CA GLU A 673 -12.21 22.54 19.10
C GLU A 673 -13.16 23.19 18.08
N GLN A 674 -13.06 22.83 16.80
CA GLN A 674 -14.00 23.26 15.77
C GLN A 674 -15.38 22.57 15.86
N SER A 675 -15.51 21.49 16.64
CA SER A 675 -16.68 20.61 16.66
C SER A 675 -17.57 20.73 17.92
N GLY A 676 -17.16 21.48 18.95
CA GLY A 676 -17.89 21.60 20.23
C GLY A 676 -18.92 22.75 20.33
N LYS A 677 -20.20 22.41 20.54
CA LYS A 677 -21.25 23.24 21.19
C LYS A 677 -21.60 22.54 22.52
N GLY A 678 -21.81 23.13 23.71
CA GLY A 678 -21.75 24.50 24.25
C GLY A 678 -22.21 24.47 25.73
N ASN A 679 -21.97 25.53 26.51
CA ASN A 679 -22.90 26.10 27.50
C ASN A 679 -22.34 27.38 28.16
N VAL A 680 -23.26 28.35 28.34
CA VAL A 680 -23.14 29.72 28.84
C VAL A 680 -22.67 30.77 27.81
N ALA A 681 -23.65 31.57 27.38
CA ALA A 681 -23.48 32.72 26.52
C ALA A 681 -22.88 33.91 27.29
N SER A 682 -21.97 34.64 26.67
CA SER A 682 -22.04 36.10 26.68
C SER A 682 -21.60 36.64 25.32
N SER A 683 -22.45 37.51 24.80
CA SER A 683 -22.17 38.40 23.68
C SER A 683 -20.96 39.27 24.00
N ILE A 684 -19.87 39.11 23.26
CA ILE A 684 -18.92 40.11 22.73
C ILE A 684 -17.72 39.32 22.16
N ASP A 685 -17.18 39.83 21.05
CA ASP A 685 -16.02 39.36 20.28
C ASP A 685 -16.18 38.21 19.27
N ARG A 686 -16.24 38.66 18.02
CA ARG A 686 -16.21 37.92 16.77
C ARG A 686 -14.74 37.76 16.31
N ALA A 687 -13.92 37.17 17.17
CA ALA A 687 -12.55 36.70 16.93
C ALA A 687 -12.36 35.40 17.76
N VAL A 688 -11.41 34.52 17.41
CA VAL A 688 -11.17 33.18 18.03
C VAL A 688 -12.06 32.08 17.40
N LEU A 689 -11.57 31.06 16.70
CA LEU A 689 -10.39 30.23 16.92
C LEU A 689 -9.47 30.23 15.69
N ASN A 690 -8.33 30.90 15.80
CA ASN A 690 -7.22 30.67 14.87
C ASN A 690 -6.54 29.34 15.28
N PRO A 691 -6.30 28.40 14.34
CA PRO A 691 -5.79 27.07 14.67
C PRO A 691 -4.35 27.13 15.18
N LEU A 692 -4.03 26.29 16.17
CA LEU A 692 -2.66 26.12 16.64
C LEU A 692 -1.81 25.54 15.50
N THR A 693 -0.62 26.09 15.28
CA THR A 693 0.32 25.57 14.27
C THR A 693 1.36 24.72 14.96
N PHE A 694 1.54 23.48 14.49
CA PHE A 694 2.60 22.60 15.00
C PHE A 694 3.97 23.18 14.66
N SER A 695 4.82 23.41 15.68
CA SER A 695 6.23 23.77 15.50
C SER A 695 7.09 22.50 15.50
N ARG A 696 7.16 21.83 16.66
CA ARG A 696 7.97 20.62 16.86
C ARG A 696 7.58 19.87 18.13
N VAL A 697 7.94 18.59 18.19
CA VAL A 697 7.99 17.84 19.46
C VAL A 697 9.31 18.12 20.17
N VAL A 698 9.22 18.53 21.43
CA VAL A 698 10.34 18.95 22.29
C VAL A 698 10.84 17.79 23.14
N SER A 699 9.92 16.98 23.67
CA SER A 699 10.25 15.73 24.34
C SER A 699 9.14 14.70 24.12
N ALA A 700 9.49 13.43 24.21
CA ALA A 700 8.56 12.33 24.02
C ALA A 700 8.93 11.19 24.96
N GLN A 701 7.91 10.59 25.58
CA GLN A 701 8.03 9.33 26.30
C GLN A 701 7.06 8.33 25.70
N GLN A 702 7.43 7.05 25.70
CA GLN A 702 6.60 5.96 25.24
C GLN A 702 6.38 4.93 26.35
N GLN A 703 5.21 4.30 26.33
CA GLN A 703 4.83 3.22 27.23
C GLN A 703 4.08 2.14 26.43
N VAL A 704 4.43 0.87 26.65
CA VAL A 704 3.75 -0.27 26.03
C VAL A 704 2.44 -0.54 26.78
N VAL A 705 1.32 -0.55 26.06
CA VAL A 705 -0.04 -0.87 26.55
C VAL A 705 -0.70 -1.86 25.57
N ALA A 706 -2.04 -1.91 25.45
CA ALA A 706 -2.71 -2.50 24.29
C ALA A 706 -2.50 -1.63 23.02
N GLY A 707 -1.24 -1.36 22.68
CA GLY A 707 -0.78 -0.34 21.74
C GLY A 707 0.55 0.27 22.23
N LEU A 708 1.00 1.34 21.58
CA LEU A 708 2.06 2.22 22.05
C LEU A 708 1.44 3.53 22.49
N LYS A 709 1.56 3.87 23.78
CA LYS A 709 1.08 5.13 24.34
C LYS A 709 2.24 6.12 24.39
N TYR A 710 2.11 7.23 23.68
CA TYR A 710 3.08 8.31 23.65
C TYR A 710 2.60 9.48 24.50
N TYR A 711 3.54 10.05 25.26
CA TYR A 711 3.41 11.27 26.03
C TYR A 711 4.34 12.30 25.39
N LEU A 712 3.79 13.27 24.68
CA LEU A 712 4.54 14.23 23.88
C LEU A 712 4.45 15.61 24.52
N ARG A 713 5.58 16.30 24.64
CA ARG A 713 5.61 17.74 24.86
C ARG A 713 5.83 18.43 23.52
N ILE A 714 4.84 19.22 23.11
CA ILE A 714 4.76 19.79 21.77
C ILE A 714 4.82 21.31 21.90
N GLU A 715 5.74 21.92 21.15
CA GLU A 715 5.74 23.36 20.94
C GLU A 715 4.79 23.67 19.79
N VAL A 716 3.86 24.59 20.04
CA VAL A 716 2.92 25.09 19.04
C VAL A 716 3.03 26.59 18.94
N THR A 717 2.93 27.10 17.71
CA THR A 717 2.82 28.52 17.45
C THR A 717 1.36 28.90 17.53
N GLN A 718 1.06 29.81 18.46
CA GLN A 718 -0.23 30.41 18.63
C GLN A 718 -0.52 31.40 17.49
N PRO A 719 -1.80 31.75 17.31
CA PRO A 719 -2.22 32.70 16.29
C PRO A 719 -1.60 34.10 16.35
N ASP A 720 -1.20 34.52 17.54
CA ASP A 720 -0.51 35.79 17.80
C ASP A 720 1.00 35.71 17.49
N GLY A 721 1.47 34.58 16.97
CA GLY A 721 2.88 34.33 16.66
C GLY A 721 3.71 33.89 17.87
N THR A 722 3.14 33.81 19.07
CA THR A 722 3.86 33.35 20.26
C THR A 722 3.92 31.82 20.31
N ASN A 723 5.00 31.25 20.85
CA ASN A 723 5.09 29.81 21.03
C ASN A 723 4.61 29.40 22.43
N ARG A 724 3.77 28.37 22.52
CA ARG A 724 3.35 27.74 23.77
C ARG A 724 3.63 26.25 23.77
N MET A 725 3.79 25.69 24.97
CA MET A 725 3.99 24.26 25.16
C MET A 725 2.67 23.58 25.52
N PHE A 726 2.47 22.39 24.96
CA PHE A 726 1.35 21.51 25.25
C PHE A 726 1.85 20.11 25.58
N ASP A 727 1.23 19.48 26.57
CA ASP A 727 1.39 18.05 26.83
C ASP A 727 0.26 17.29 26.13
N SER A 728 0.63 16.25 25.39
CA SER A 728 -0.28 15.42 24.62
C SER A 728 -0.10 13.94 24.92
N VAL A 729 -1.20 13.20 24.93
CA VAL A 729 -1.22 11.76 25.11
C VAL A 729 -1.95 11.11 23.94
N VAL A 730 -1.26 10.21 23.23
CA VAL A 730 -1.81 9.53 22.05
C VAL A 730 -1.50 8.04 22.11
N VAL A 731 -2.47 7.20 21.75
CA VAL A 731 -2.30 5.75 21.65
C VAL A 731 -2.26 5.36 20.18
N VAL A 732 -1.26 4.57 19.83
CA VAL A 732 -1.04 4.04 18.48
C VAL A 732 -1.19 2.52 18.52
N GLN A 733 -2.04 1.96 17.66
CA GLN A 733 -2.23 0.52 17.51
C GLN A 733 -1.87 0.15 16.06
N PRO A 734 -0.59 -0.17 15.78
CA PRO A 734 -0.11 -0.39 14.41
C PRO A 734 -0.89 -1.49 13.67
N TRP A 735 -1.25 -2.57 14.35
CA TRP A 735 -2.00 -3.71 13.78
C TRP A 735 -3.46 -3.38 13.41
N LEU A 736 -4.01 -2.28 13.93
CA LEU A 736 -5.33 -1.77 13.56
C LEU A 736 -5.23 -0.50 12.70
N HIS A 737 -4.01 -0.06 12.35
CA HIS A 737 -3.74 1.23 11.71
C HIS A 737 -4.43 2.42 12.42
N SER A 738 -4.63 2.30 13.74
CA SER A 738 -5.39 3.25 14.54
C SER A 738 -4.47 4.16 15.35
N LYS A 739 -4.82 5.45 15.43
CA LYS A 739 -4.21 6.45 16.30
C LYS A 739 -5.33 7.18 17.03
N THR A 740 -5.27 7.28 18.34
CA THR A 740 -6.31 7.95 19.13
C THR A 740 -5.68 8.97 20.07
N LEU A 741 -6.03 10.24 19.87
CA LEU A 741 -5.64 11.32 20.78
C LEU A 741 -6.48 11.20 22.06
N LEU A 742 -5.84 11.02 23.20
CA LEU A 742 -6.49 10.90 24.50
C LEU A 742 -6.47 12.21 25.30
N GLY A 743 -5.50 13.10 25.03
CA GLY A 743 -5.40 14.38 25.70
C GLY A 743 -4.45 15.33 25.00
N PHE A 744 -4.75 16.63 25.10
CA PHE A 744 -3.94 17.73 24.59
C PHE A 744 -4.20 18.96 25.47
N THR A 745 -3.26 19.31 26.33
CA THR A 745 -3.45 20.34 27.38
C THR A 745 -2.28 21.31 27.42
N PRO A 746 -2.51 22.63 27.59
CA PRO A 746 -1.43 23.60 27.70
C PRO A 746 -0.60 23.32 28.96
N VAL A 747 0.72 23.47 28.86
CA VAL A 747 1.61 23.39 30.03
C VAL A 747 1.47 24.69 30.82
N ALA A 748 1.06 24.59 32.08
CA ALA A 748 0.97 25.76 32.96
C ALA A 748 2.35 26.42 33.10
N THR A 749 2.45 27.71 32.77
CA THR A 749 3.60 28.54 33.19
C THR A 749 3.57 28.67 34.71
N PRO A 750 4.70 28.56 35.42
CA PRO A 750 4.76 28.98 36.81
C PRO A 750 4.33 30.45 36.87
N ILE A 751 3.35 30.74 37.72
CA ILE A 751 3.10 32.10 38.18
C ILE A 751 4.33 32.44 39.02
N TYR A 752 5.22 33.29 38.49
CA TYR A 752 6.22 33.96 39.29
C TYR A 752 5.63 35.26 39.84
#